data_AF-A0A9D5IIU9-F1
#
_entry.id   AF-A0A9D5IIU9-F1
#
_cell.length_a   1.000
_cell.length_b   1.000
_cell.length_c   1.000
_cell.angle_alpha   90.00
_cell.angle_beta   90.00
_cell.angle_gamma   90.00
#
_symmetry.space_group_name_H-M   'P 1'
#
loop_
_entity.id
_entity.type
_entity.pdbx_description
1 polymer ?
#
loop_
_entity_poly.entity_id
_entity_poly.type
_entity_poly.pdbx_seq_one_letter_code
_entity_poly.pdbx_strand_id
1 'polypeptide(L)'
;MRAAPGGAGPGYFIRTVYVGSTPTRPSGRSSNGRTAEQAPNRQFPRRFRLAATVAGCVPFPDRRLIASPAGRCRSGLLQPLHGFAFGRDETRADDFPGAFLLAATAARCVPMATTETDTPVAHKHVPGSAFNIADPVTKLAHMIGGGSFNEPKYYDSNRPAAAVYAELFATGKIASVIVDQMGLSEQAREVIETAAAVAQGDTPEDLLVVAAWARDTKAGLKLRTTPQVLLAVAAAFPKTRGFVPKYATAIIQRADEIRDVFGLYRHLFMTSPKPAENEKPGRAHRGTLPHGLRKALSLSFASQSDYTLLKYNGTDRPTFGDVLKMVGGSAKIGTFLRKATGQARTQWPLPKAMFEYLVNGRYVEEDLPPVLAARKRFFATKDVAAVTPELVREAALTWENVVSHLGNAAAVWELCVPIMGEMALTRNLRNFEQAEISEAAWDRVEQKLLAVEDSVQLPFRYFSAEREVSSPRAKALMAKLLDRAVSKLADLPGNTLVLVDNSGSAVGCAVSKRSDLRVSDAGNTLAAVLAKRLGSRCRVGVFGDSLVWVPIDPEAGTLAIKKQIDSVGRREERSTHGALGIPDYRHGPGVGQSTETGLWFALDDVTKRKERFDRIVFLSDLCCYTQGDNGTATNCGVNMEQYFGKGATMQVMVDRFREQVNPTCRAYSVNLAGYGQSQLRPGDTRSHLMSGWSDKIVDLIRDLESGEPVYSVGDGVPTIAEPLPVLVIEVLRDRYRR
;
A
#
# COMPACT_ATOMS: atom_id res chain seq x y z
N MET A 1 27.30 58.71 -0.35
CA MET A 1 27.12 59.02 -1.79
C MET A 1 26.67 57.77 -2.51
N ARG A 2 25.70 57.94 -3.42
CA ARG A 2 24.92 56.92 -4.16
C ARG A 2 25.79 55.96 -5.01
N ALA A 3 25.39 54.68 -5.12
CA ALA A 3 24.91 54.04 -6.36
C ALA A 3 24.69 52.50 -6.21
N ALA A 4 23.79 51.97 -7.03
CA ALA A 4 23.03 50.71 -6.97
C ALA A 4 23.78 49.35 -7.04
N PRO A 5 23.11 48.24 -6.67
CA PRO A 5 23.64 46.87 -6.76
C PRO A 5 23.23 46.15 -8.07
N GLY A 6 24.15 45.36 -8.62
CA GLY A 6 23.92 44.45 -9.75
C GLY A 6 23.49 43.06 -9.26
N GLY A 7 22.35 42.59 -9.74
CA GLY A 7 21.76 41.30 -9.40
C GLY A 7 22.43 40.11 -10.10
N ALA A 8 22.53 39.01 -9.37
CA ALA A 8 22.64 37.66 -9.89
C ALA A 8 21.71 36.77 -9.05
N GLY A 9 20.54 36.43 -9.60
CA GLY A 9 19.58 35.56 -8.93
C GLY A 9 20.07 34.11 -8.89
N PRO A 10 19.86 33.37 -7.79
CA PRO A 10 20.06 31.93 -7.79
C PRO A 10 18.85 31.23 -8.42
N GLY A 11 19.11 30.42 -9.45
CA GLY A 11 18.11 29.56 -10.07
C GLY A 11 17.57 28.52 -9.09
N TYR A 12 16.25 28.55 -8.85
CA TYR A 12 15.55 27.56 -8.04
C TYR A 12 15.04 26.42 -8.92
N PHE A 13 15.53 25.21 -8.64
CA PHE A 13 15.07 23.95 -9.23
C PHE A 13 13.62 23.66 -8.80
N ILE A 14 12.68 23.82 -9.73
CA ILE A 14 11.32 23.27 -9.62
C ILE A 14 11.42 21.78 -9.91
N ARG A 15 11.31 20.92 -8.89
CA ARG A 15 11.10 19.46 -9.09
C ARG A 15 9.63 19.22 -9.44
N THR A 16 9.33 19.38 -10.73
CA THR A 16 8.09 18.89 -11.34
C THR A 16 8.15 17.37 -11.40
N VAL A 17 7.09 16.73 -10.90
CA VAL A 17 6.87 15.28 -10.95
C VAL A 17 6.43 14.91 -12.37
N TYR A 18 6.99 13.80 -12.90
CA TYR A 18 6.83 13.14 -14.22
C TYR A 18 7.87 13.50 -15.31
N VAL A 19 8.78 12.57 -15.61
CA VAL A 19 9.05 11.95 -16.94
C VAL A 19 9.81 10.63 -16.69
N GLY A 20 9.35 9.52 -17.26
CA GLY A 20 10.15 8.32 -17.45
C GLY A 20 10.85 8.37 -18.80
N SER A 21 12.13 8.02 -18.86
CA SER A 21 12.86 7.90 -20.12
C SER A 21 13.78 6.68 -20.11
N THR A 22 13.54 5.78 -21.08
CA THR A 22 14.47 4.75 -21.54
C THR A 22 15.61 5.38 -22.34
N PRO A 23 16.85 4.85 -22.27
CA PRO A 23 17.99 5.45 -22.96
C PRO A 23 18.09 5.01 -24.42
N THR A 24 18.14 5.99 -25.32
CA THR A 24 18.59 5.83 -26.71
C THR A 24 20.10 6.02 -26.80
N ARG A 25 20.79 5.06 -27.39
CA ARG A 25 22.22 5.13 -27.78
C ARG A 25 22.50 6.30 -28.73
N PRO A 26 23.69 6.90 -28.68
CA PRO A 26 24.30 7.48 -29.86
C PRO A 26 25.56 6.70 -30.30
N SER A 27 25.61 6.49 -31.60
CA SER A 27 26.77 6.17 -32.43
C SER A 27 27.70 7.38 -32.59
N GLY A 28 29.02 7.18 -32.66
CA GLY A 28 29.96 8.19 -33.19
C GLY A 28 31.39 8.08 -32.68
N ARG A 29 32.35 7.98 -33.61
CA ARG A 29 33.79 7.67 -33.45
C ARG A 29 34.67 8.83 -32.92
N SER A 30 35.80 8.43 -32.28
CA SER A 30 37.20 8.94 -32.31
C SER A 30 37.47 10.47 -32.28
N SER A 31 38.42 11.04 -31.51
CA SER A 31 39.85 10.72 -31.40
C SER A 31 40.59 11.67 -30.43
N ASN A 32 41.67 11.16 -29.81
CA ASN A 32 42.98 11.76 -29.42
C ASN A 32 43.17 13.00 -28.51
N GLY A 33 44.12 12.85 -27.55
CA GLY A 33 45.04 13.89 -26.99
C GLY A 33 44.96 14.06 -25.46
N ARG A 34 45.87 13.48 -24.64
CA ARG A 34 47.08 14.10 -23.99
C ARG A 34 46.78 15.46 -23.32
N THR A 35 47.12 15.81 -22.07
CA THR A 35 48.28 15.51 -21.18
C THR A 35 48.00 16.03 -19.75
N ALA A 36 48.85 15.66 -18.79
CA ALA A 36 48.81 15.92 -17.34
C ALA A 36 49.21 17.35 -16.90
N GLU A 37 48.81 17.78 -15.69
CA GLU A 37 49.68 18.48 -14.71
C GLU A 37 49.02 18.69 -13.32
N GLN A 38 49.87 19.02 -12.33
CA GLN A 38 49.74 18.83 -10.88
C GLN A 38 49.21 20.07 -10.09
N ALA A 39 48.44 19.80 -9.00
CA ALA A 39 48.38 20.43 -7.64
C ALA A 39 48.38 21.99 -7.45
N PRO A 40 48.00 22.60 -6.27
CA PRO A 40 47.85 22.03 -4.91
C PRO A 40 46.65 22.49 -4.02
N ASN A 41 46.29 21.59 -3.09
CA ASN A 41 46.02 21.75 -1.64
C ASN A 41 45.34 23.03 -1.07
N ARG A 42 44.15 22.87 -0.47
CA ARG A 42 43.67 23.63 0.70
C ARG A 42 42.91 22.72 1.68
N GLN A 43 43.36 22.76 2.94
CA GLN A 43 42.88 22.00 4.10
C GLN A 43 41.56 22.55 4.67
N PHE A 44 40.70 21.68 5.21
CA PHE A 44 39.78 21.89 6.35
C PHE A 44 39.27 20.51 6.86
N PRO A 45 38.74 20.35 8.09
CA PRO A 45 39.30 19.40 9.05
C PRO A 45 38.46 18.12 9.30
N ARG A 46 39.22 17.07 9.64
CA ARG A 46 38.96 15.87 10.46
C ARG A 46 37.50 15.55 10.81
N ARG A 47 36.97 14.49 10.16
CA ARG A 47 35.90 13.63 10.70
C ARG A 47 36.48 12.35 11.30
N PHE A 48 35.88 11.96 12.42
CA PHE A 48 36.13 10.79 13.26
C PHE A 48 36.20 9.48 12.47
N ARG A 49 37.21 8.65 12.75
CA ARG A 49 37.25 7.22 12.40
C ARG A 49 36.54 6.45 13.50
N LEU A 50 35.46 5.74 13.17
CA LEU A 50 35.05 4.55 13.92
C LEU A 50 35.69 3.35 13.22
N ALA A 51 36.44 2.56 13.97
CA ALA A 51 37.09 1.34 13.49
C ALA A 51 36.03 0.26 13.24
N ALA A 52 35.96 -0.23 12.00
CA ALA A 52 35.25 -1.46 11.67
C ALA A 52 36.22 -2.63 11.89
N THR A 53 36.08 -3.33 13.00
CA THR A 53 36.77 -4.59 13.24
C THR A 53 35.99 -5.70 12.53
N VAL A 54 36.45 -6.07 11.33
CA VAL A 54 35.98 -7.27 10.63
C VAL A 54 36.76 -8.45 11.18
N ALA A 55 36.13 -9.26 12.03
CA ALA A 55 36.62 -10.59 12.38
C ALA A 55 35.81 -11.62 11.58
N GLY A 56 36.47 -12.24 10.60
CA GLY A 56 35.95 -13.42 9.91
C GLY A 56 36.31 -14.70 10.67
N CYS A 57 35.47 -15.72 10.49
CA CYS A 57 35.73 -17.16 10.46
C CYS A 57 34.35 -17.82 10.22
N VAL A 58 34.17 -18.73 9.26
CA VAL A 58 34.33 -20.20 9.39
C VAL A 58 34.25 -20.82 7.97
N PRO A 59 34.88 -21.99 7.70
CA PRO A 59 35.34 -22.40 6.37
C PRO A 59 34.35 -23.27 5.57
N PHE A 60 34.53 -23.27 4.25
CA PHE A 60 33.86 -24.15 3.29
C PHE A 60 34.54 -25.53 3.21
N PRO A 61 33.79 -26.63 3.04
CA PRO A 61 34.32 -27.86 2.46
C PRO A 61 34.00 -27.97 0.95
N ASP A 62 35.02 -28.45 0.23
CA ASP A 62 35.08 -28.74 -1.20
C ASP A 62 33.91 -29.56 -1.76
N ARG A 63 33.37 -29.13 -2.91
CA ARG A 63 32.54 -29.98 -3.79
C ARG A 63 33.38 -30.50 -4.96
N ARG A 64 33.66 -31.81 -4.94
CA ARG A 64 34.17 -32.57 -6.09
C ARG A 64 33.10 -32.72 -7.17
N LEU A 65 33.56 -32.52 -8.41
CA LEU A 65 32.91 -32.86 -9.67
C LEU A 65 32.66 -34.37 -9.80
N ILE A 66 31.44 -34.76 -10.19
CA ILE A 66 31.17 -36.00 -10.94
C ILE A 66 30.12 -35.69 -12.01
N ALA A 67 30.41 -36.09 -13.24
CA ALA A 67 29.59 -35.91 -14.42
C ALA A 67 28.88 -37.22 -14.85
N SER A 68 27.84 -37.04 -15.67
CA SER A 68 27.18 -37.98 -16.61
C SER A 68 26.07 -38.92 -16.11
N PRO A 69 25.16 -39.41 -17.01
CA PRO A 69 24.69 -38.84 -18.27
C PRO A 69 23.15 -38.93 -18.49
N ALA A 70 22.74 -38.31 -19.58
CA ALA A 70 21.39 -38.24 -20.14
C ALA A 70 20.74 -39.61 -20.46
N GLY A 71 19.43 -39.72 -20.16
CA GLY A 71 18.53 -40.75 -20.67
C GLY A 71 17.39 -40.13 -21.48
N ARG A 72 17.37 -40.43 -22.78
CA ARG A 72 16.22 -40.18 -23.68
C ARG A 72 15.15 -41.24 -23.43
N CYS A 73 13.89 -40.85 -23.32
CA CYS A 73 12.77 -41.75 -23.62
C CYS A 73 11.71 -41.06 -24.47
N ARG A 74 11.17 -41.86 -25.41
CA ARG A 74 10.48 -41.48 -26.64
C ARG A 74 8.99 -41.15 -26.45
N SER A 75 8.53 -40.36 -27.40
CA SER A 75 7.18 -40.16 -27.92
C SER A 75 6.18 -41.32 -27.79
N GLY A 76 4.97 -40.99 -27.37
CA GLY A 76 3.74 -41.74 -27.67
C GLY A 76 2.67 -40.78 -28.20
N LEU A 77 2.40 -40.87 -29.50
CA LEU A 77 1.26 -40.23 -30.17
C LEU A 77 -0.05 -40.90 -29.75
N LEU A 78 -1.07 -40.12 -29.40
CA LEU A 78 -2.48 -40.49 -29.59
C LEU A 78 -3.25 -39.23 -30.00
N GLN A 79 -3.78 -39.25 -31.22
CA GLN A 79 -4.74 -38.27 -31.75
C GLN A 79 -6.19 -38.80 -31.60
N PRO A 80 -7.20 -37.91 -31.68
CA PRO A 80 -8.49 -38.06 -31.00
C PRO A 80 -9.62 -38.57 -31.90
N LEU A 81 -10.68 -39.10 -31.28
CA LEU A 81 -11.97 -39.35 -31.93
C LEU A 81 -12.90 -38.14 -31.71
N HIS A 82 -13.48 -37.66 -32.82
CA HIS A 82 -14.45 -36.58 -32.90
C HIS A 82 -15.86 -37.01 -32.47
N GLY A 83 -16.61 -36.06 -31.89
CA GLY A 83 -18.08 -36.00 -32.05
C GLY A 83 -18.83 -35.47 -30.83
N PHE A 84 -19.17 -34.18 -30.84
CA PHE A 84 -20.56 -33.66 -30.83
C PHE A 84 -20.56 -32.15 -30.55
N ALA A 85 -21.30 -31.42 -31.38
CA ALA A 85 -21.33 -29.97 -31.48
C ALA A 85 -22.41 -29.36 -30.56
N PHE A 86 -22.05 -28.29 -29.83
CA PHE A 86 -23.00 -27.29 -29.34
C PHE A 86 -22.45 -25.87 -29.52
N GLY A 87 -23.39 -24.98 -29.86
CA GLY A 87 -23.36 -23.53 -30.10
C GLY A 87 -22.12 -22.71 -29.75
N ARG A 88 -21.64 -21.95 -30.74
CA ARG A 88 -20.70 -20.83 -30.62
C ARG A 88 -21.39 -19.60 -30.02
N ASP A 89 -21.00 -19.17 -28.82
CA ASP A 89 -20.73 -17.74 -28.49
C ASP A 89 -20.01 -17.58 -27.12
N GLU A 90 -18.99 -18.39 -26.84
CA GLU A 90 -18.14 -18.24 -25.65
C GLU A 90 -16.70 -17.95 -26.06
N THR A 91 -16.18 -16.80 -25.63
CA THR A 91 -14.74 -16.49 -25.66
C THR A 91 -14.01 -17.56 -24.84
N ARG A 92 -13.27 -18.45 -25.50
CA ARG A 92 -12.48 -19.52 -24.86
C ARG A 92 -11.32 -18.90 -24.09
N ALA A 93 -10.85 -19.58 -23.05
CA ALA A 93 -9.68 -19.17 -22.26
C ALA A 93 -8.41 -18.97 -23.14
N ASP A 94 -8.38 -19.59 -24.32
CA ASP A 94 -7.31 -19.49 -25.33
C ASP A 94 -7.11 -18.08 -25.91
N ASP A 95 -8.07 -17.17 -25.74
CA ASP A 95 -7.99 -15.82 -26.32
C ASP A 95 -6.98 -14.89 -25.58
N PHE A 96 -6.57 -15.23 -24.35
CA PHE A 96 -5.68 -14.39 -23.53
C PHE A 96 -4.42 -15.16 -23.08
N PRO A 97 -3.32 -15.14 -23.84
CA PRO A 97 -2.10 -15.88 -23.50
C PRO A 97 -1.50 -15.51 -22.14
N GLY A 98 -1.70 -14.27 -21.65
CA GLY A 98 -1.28 -13.86 -20.30
C GLY A 98 -2.09 -14.50 -19.17
N ALA A 99 -3.38 -14.78 -19.40
CA ALA A 99 -4.21 -15.52 -18.46
C ALA A 99 -3.79 -16.98 -18.38
N PHE A 100 -3.33 -17.58 -19.50
CA PHE A 100 -2.80 -18.94 -19.52
C PHE A 100 -1.47 -19.07 -18.76
N LEU A 101 -0.57 -18.07 -18.88
CA LEU A 101 0.68 -18.05 -18.12
C LEU A 101 0.43 -17.95 -16.60
N LEU A 102 -0.47 -17.05 -16.19
CA LEU A 102 -0.89 -16.88 -14.80
C LEU A 102 -1.71 -18.06 -14.28
N ALA A 103 -2.53 -18.69 -15.13
CA ALA A 103 -3.27 -19.91 -14.80
C ALA A 103 -2.34 -21.13 -14.71
N ALA A 104 -1.27 -21.21 -15.51
CA ALA A 104 -0.29 -22.29 -15.44
C ALA A 104 0.60 -22.20 -14.19
N THR A 105 0.94 -20.99 -13.72
CA THR A 105 1.56 -20.79 -12.40
C THR A 105 0.56 -21.05 -11.27
N ALA A 106 -0.68 -20.55 -11.36
CA ALA A 106 -1.72 -20.80 -10.36
C ALA A 106 -2.15 -22.28 -10.29
N ALA A 107 -2.11 -23.03 -11.41
CA ALA A 107 -2.39 -24.46 -11.45
C ALA A 107 -1.27 -25.33 -10.85
N ARG A 108 -0.10 -24.74 -10.55
CA ARG A 108 0.89 -25.37 -9.64
C ARG A 108 0.56 -25.13 -8.17
N CYS A 109 -0.43 -24.28 -7.88
CA CYS A 109 -0.97 -23.98 -6.55
C CYS A 109 -2.41 -24.51 -6.41
N VAL A 110 -2.67 -25.74 -6.87
CA VAL A 110 -3.92 -26.47 -6.54
C VAL A 110 -3.91 -26.76 -5.04
N PRO A 111 -5.04 -26.64 -4.32
CA PRO A 111 -5.08 -26.97 -2.91
C PRO A 111 -4.87 -28.47 -2.77
N MET A 112 -3.71 -28.86 -2.22
CA MET A 112 -3.66 -30.14 -1.53
C MET A 112 -4.54 -30.00 -0.29
N ALA A 113 -5.57 -30.84 -0.20
CA ALA A 113 -6.36 -30.96 1.00
C ALA A 113 -5.44 -31.26 2.20
N THR A 114 -5.55 -30.40 3.21
CA THR A 114 -5.39 -30.68 4.65
C THR A 114 -4.09 -31.39 5.05
N THR A 115 -3.02 -30.63 5.33
CA THR A 115 -2.02 -30.94 6.40
C THR A 115 -0.92 -29.87 6.57
N GLU A 116 -0.70 -28.96 5.61
CA GLU A 116 0.47 -28.04 5.64
C GLU A 116 0.26 -26.64 6.27
N THR A 117 -0.94 -26.27 6.76
CA THR A 117 -1.21 -24.88 7.22
C THR A 117 -0.75 -24.57 8.65
N ASP A 118 -0.52 -25.60 9.44
CA ASP A 118 -0.24 -25.48 10.88
C ASP A 118 1.22 -25.78 11.24
N THR A 119 2.04 -26.07 10.23
CA THR A 119 3.46 -26.35 10.39
C THR A 119 4.26 -25.16 9.87
N PRO A 120 5.17 -24.57 10.68
CA PRO A 120 6.08 -23.54 10.19
C PRO A 120 6.96 -24.06 9.05
N VAL A 121 7.11 -23.27 8.01
CA VAL A 121 8.06 -23.47 6.91
C VAL A 121 9.23 -22.50 7.04
N ALA A 122 10.28 -22.68 6.24
CA ALA A 122 11.33 -21.68 6.15
C ALA A 122 10.76 -20.32 5.71
N HIS A 123 11.15 -19.27 6.43
CA HIS A 123 10.81 -17.91 6.08
C HIS A 123 11.57 -17.52 4.81
N LYS A 124 10.87 -16.93 3.85
CA LYS A 124 11.37 -16.62 2.50
C LYS A 124 12.48 -15.55 2.51
N HIS A 125 12.36 -14.61 3.43
CA HIS A 125 13.16 -13.39 3.50
C HIS A 125 14.18 -13.31 4.63
N VAL A 126 14.00 -14.08 5.71
CA VAL A 126 14.89 -14.10 6.88
C VAL A 126 15.15 -15.56 7.28
N PRO A 127 16.22 -15.88 8.02
CA PRO A 127 16.67 -17.27 8.06
C PRO A 127 15.86 -18.21 8.99
N GLY A 128 14.84 -17.73 9.70
CA GLY A 128 13.99 -18.57 10.57
C GLY A 128 12.75 -19.13 9.89
N SER A 129 11.72 -19.45 10.68
CA SER A 129 10.48 -20.04 10.18
C SER A 129 9.27 -19.10 10.25
N ALA A 130 8.27 -19.36 9.41
CA ALA A 130 6.99 -18.67 9.37
C ALA A 130 5.91 -19.60 8.81
N PHE A 131 4.64 -19.24 8.92
CA PHE A 131 3.53 -19.98 8.34
C PHE A 131 3.23 -19.51 6.91
N ASN A 132 3.02 -20.46 6.02
CA ASN A 132 2.38 -20.18 4.73
C ASN A 132 0.87 -19.99 4.94
N ILE A 133 0.31 -18.98 4.28
CA ILE A 133 -1.14 -18.75 4.29
C ILE A 133 -1.72 -19.48 3.07
N ALA A 134 -2.28 -20.68 3.28
CA ALA A 134 -2.78 -21.50 2.18
C ALA A 134 -4.09 -20.97 1.58
N ASP A 135 -4.99 -20.42 2.40
CA ASP A 135 -6.21 -19.79 1.91
C ASP A 135 -5.86 -18.52 1.12
N PRO A 136 -6.08 -18.48 -0.21
CA PRO A 136 -5.66 -17.35 -1.03
C PRO A 136 -6.42 -16.07 -0.68
N VAL A 137 -7.64 -16.15 -0.13
CA VAL A 137 -8.40 -14.97 0.27
C VAL A 137 -7.77 -14.31 1.50
N THR A 138 -7.47 -15.09 2.53
CA THR A 138 -6.76 -14.65 3.73
C THR A 138 -5.37 -14.14 3.38
N LYS A 139 -4.63 -14.84 2.51
CA LYS A 139 -3.32 -14.40 2.03
C LYS A 139 -3.41 -13.05 1.32
N LEU A 140 -4.40 -12.87 0.44
CA LEU A 140 -4.61 -11.62 -0.26
C LEU A 140 -4.90 -10.47 0.72
N ALA A 141 -5.83 -10.66 1.66
CA ALA A 141 -6.17 -9.66 2.68
C ALA A 141 -4.96 -9.30 3.57
N HIS A 142 -4.06 -10.24 3.82
CA HIS A 142 -2.83 -10.05 4.59
C HIS A 142 -1.71 -9.32 3.82
N MET A 143 -1.71 -9.32 2.49
CA MET A 143 -0.63 -8.70 1.71
C MET A 143 -0.97 -7.29 1.20
N ILE A 144 -2.21 -7.05 0.78
CA ILE A 144 -2.53 -5.90 -0.09
C ILE A 144 -2.45 -4.54 0.60
N GLY A 145 -2.56 -4.49 1.93
CA GLY A 145 -2.53 -3.24 2.71
C GLY A 145 -1.14 -2.67 2.93
N GLY A 146 -0.12 -3.53 3.08
CA GLY A 146 1.23 -3.14 3.49
C GLY A 146 2.19 -2.74 2.36
N GLY A 147 1.75 -2.79 1.10
CA GLY A 147 2.61 -2.49 -0.04
C GLY A 147 1.84 -2.04 -1.27
N SER A 148 2.40 -1.08 -1.99
CA SER A 148 1.97 -0.80 -3.36
C SER A 148 2.83 -1.58 -4.36
N PHE A 149 2.29 -1.81 -5.55
CA PHE A 149 2.96 -2.55 -6.61
C PHE A 149 4.32 -1.93 -6.97
N ASN A 150 5.36 -2.75 -7.01
CA ASN A 150 6.72 -2.37 -7.39
C ASN A 150 7.34 -1.26 -6.53
N GLU A 151 6.92 -1.17 -5.27
CA GLU A 151 7.57 -0.32 -4.29
C GLU A 151 8.72 -1.05 -3.58
N PRO A 152 9.65 -0.30 -2.97
CA PRO A 152 10.78 -0.85 -2.25
C PRO A 152 10.38 -1.79 -1.12
N LYS A 153 11.22 -2.79 -0.88
CA LYS A 153 11.15 -3.71 0.24
C LYS A 153 12.52 -3.86 0.87
N TYR A 154 12.53 -3.97 2.20
CA TYR A 154 13.78 -4.12 2.94
C TYR A 154 14.41 -5.47 2.63
N TYR A 155 13.61 -6.52 2.76
CA TYR A 155 13.99 -7.85 2.30
C TYR A 155 13.50 -8.08 0.87
N ASP A 156 14.44 -8.38 -0.02
CA ASP A 156 14.21 -8.74 -1.42
C ASP A 156 15.12 -9.92 -1.76
N SER A 157 14.52 -11.10 -1.94
CA SER A 157 15.22 -12.35 -2.26
C SER A 157 16.00 -12.31 -3.57
N ASN A 158 15.72 -11.34 -4.44
CA ASN A 158 16.35 -11.19 -5.75
C ASN A 158 17.63 -10.34 -5.70
N ARG A 159 18.02 -9.89 -4.50
CA ARG A 159 19.25 -9.12 -4.27
C ARG A 159 20.06 -9.73 -3.13
N PRO A 160 21.40 -9.78 -3.26
CA PRO A 160 22.25 -10.03 -2.11
C PRO A 160 22.05 -8.94 -1.04
N ALA A 161 21.94 -9.33 0.24
CA ALA A 161 21.74 -8.39 1.34
C ALA A 161 22.79 -7.27 1.37
N ALA A 162 24.05 -7.58 1.06
CA ALA A 162 25.12 -6.59 0.97
C ALA A 162 24.83 -5.47 -0.05
N ALA A 163 24.21 -5.81 -1.18
CA ALA A 163 23.84 -4.82 -2.21
C ALA A 163 22.64 -3.97 -1.78
N VAL A 164 21.72 -4.53 -1.01
CA VAL A 164 20.60 -3.79 -0.40
C VAL A 164 21.13 -2.80 0.61
N TYR A 165 21.99 -3.24 1.53
CA TYR A 165 22.58 -2.38 2.56
C TYR A 165 23.47 -1.28 1.98
N ALA A 166 24.27 -1.60 0.96
CA ALA A 166 25.09 -0.59 0.28
C ALA A 166 24.22 0.53 -0.32
N GLU A 167 23.12 0.20 -1.00
CA GLU A 167 22.19 1.19 -1.53
C GLU A 167 21.47 1.96 -0.43
N LEU A 168 20.99 1.26 0.60
CA LEU A 168 20.28 1.85 1.72
C LEU A 168 21.15 2.88 2.45
N PHE A 169 22.39 2.53 2.79
CA PHE A 169 23.29 3.45 3.49
C PHE A 169 23.79 4.59 2.60
N ALA A 170 23.91 4.37 1.28
CA ALA A 170 24.32 5.42 0.36
C ALA A 170 23.19 6.41 0.04
N THR A 171 21.95 5.94 -0.08
CA THR A 171 20.84 6.73 -0.63
C THR A 171 19.72 7.02 0.38
N GLY A 172 19.70 6.33 1.52
CA GLY A 172 18.58 6.35 2.47
C GLY A 172 17.32 5.63 1.97
N LYS A 173 17.40 4.96 0.81
CA LYS A 173 16.28 4.24 0.18
C LYS A 173 16.80 2.95 -0.47
N ILE A 174 15.86 2.08 -0.82
CA ILE A 174 16.13 0.87 -1.59
C ILE A 174 15.25 0.94 -2.84
N ALA A 175 15.73 0.51 -4.00
CA ALA A 175 14.89 0.34 -5.17
C ALA A 175 14.25 -1.07 -5.20
N SER A 176 12.98 -1.14 -5.61
CA SER A 176 12.36 -2.43 -5.96
C SER A 176 13.10 -3.07 -7.15
N VAL A 177 13.29 -4.39 -7.11
CA VAL A 177 13.77 -5.12 -8.29
C VAL A 177 12.61 -5.60 -9.14
N ILE A 178 12.75 -5.41 -10.45
CA ILE A 178 11.87 -6.03 -11.43
C ILE A 178 12.44 -7.40 -11.77
N VAL A 179 11.63 -8.44 -11.60
CA VAL A 179 12.11 -9.83 -11.67
C VAL A 179 11.45 -10.62 -12.81
N ASP A 180 10.61 -9.97 -13.62
CA ASP A 180 10.08 -10.55 -14.85
C ASP A 180 9.97 -9.54 -16.01
N GLN A 181 9.62 -10.08 -17.19
CA GLN A 181 9.41 -9.32 -18.41
C GLN A 181 8.14 -8.44 -18.39
N MET A 182 7.22 -8.69 -17.45
CA MET A 182 6.01 -7.89 -17.24
C MET A 182 6.30 -6.64 -16.40
N GLY A 183 7.53 -6.43 -15.96
CA GLY A 183 7.85 -5.26 -15.16
C GLY A 183 7.40 -5.41 -13.71
N LEU A 184 7.26 -6.62 -13.18
CA LEU A 184 6.79 -6.87 -11.82
C LEU A 184 7.94 -7.26 -10.88
N SER A 185 7.90 -6.68 -9.68
CA SER A 185 8.63 -7.17 -8.52
C SER A 185 8.07 -8.51 -8.04
N GLU A 186 8.83 -9.22 -7.21
CA GLU A 186 8.41 -10.50 -6.65
C GLU A 186 7.10 -10.39 -5.86
N GLN A 187 6.99 -9.40 -4.97
CA GLN A 187 5.76 -9.16 -4.21
C GLN A 187 4.58 -8.81 -5.13
N ALA A 188 4.79 -7.93 -6.12
CA ALA A 188 3.75 -7.57 -7.07
C ALA A 188 3.20 -8.79 -7.82
N ARG A 189 4.09 -9.71 -8.21
CA ARG A 189 3.70 -10.97 -8.82
C ARG A 189 2.93 -11.86 -7.84
N GLU A 190 3.41 -12.00 -6.62
CA GLU A 190 2.74 -12.80 -5.58
C GLU A 190 1.31 -12.31 -5.30
N VAL A 191 1.08 -11.00 -5.27
CA VAL A 191 -0.28 -10.43 -5.14
C VAL A 191 -1.16 -10.79 -6.34
N ILE A 192 -0.64 -10.69 -7.57
CA ILE A 192 -1.41 -11.03 -8.79
C ILE A 192 -1.71 -12.53 -8.87
N GLU A 193 -0.74 -13.38 -8.54
CA GLU A 193 -0.90 -14.84 -8.50
C GLU A 193 -1.91 -15.24 -7.42
N THR A 194 -1.83 -14.64 -6.24
CA THR A 194 -2.82 -14.88 -5.17
C THR A 194 -4.21 -14.41 -5.58
N ALA A 195 -4.33 -13.23 -6.22
CA ALA A 195 -5.59 -12.75 -6.77
C ALA A 195 -6.16 -13.68 -7.86
N ALA A 196 -5.30 -14.23 -8.72
CA ALA A 196 -5.68 -15.23 -9.73
C ALA A 196 -6.13 -16.55 -9.08
N ALA A 197 -5.52 -16.96 -7.97
CA ALA A 197 -5.95 -18.11 -7.19
C ALA A 197 -7.35 -17.89 -6.58
N VAL A 198 -7.61 -16.72 -5.97
CA VAL A 198 -8.96 -16.37 -5.49
C VAL A 198 -9.97 -16.40 -6.65
N ALA A 199 -9.62 -15.80 -7.80
CA ALA A 199 -10.51 -15.77 -8.97
C ALA A 199 -10.88 -17.17 -9.51
N GLN A 200 -10.03 -18.17 -9.29
CA GLN A 200 -10.21 -19.54 -9.74
C GLN A 200 -10.78 -20.47 -8.66
N GLY A 201 -10.73 -20.06 -7.40
CA GLY A 201 -11.18 -20.84 -6.25
C GLY A 201 -12.70 -21.03 -6.17
N ASP A 202 -13.15 -21.44 -4.99
CA ASP A 202 -14.55 -21.79 -4.73
C ASP A 202 -15.42 -20.56 -4.43
N THR A 203 -14.81 -19.46 -3.97
CA THR A 203 -15.49 -18.20 -3.66
C THR A 203 -14.96 -17.03 -4.51
N PRO A 204 -15.09 -17.11 -5.86
CA PRO A 204 -14.45 -16.17 -6.78
C PRO A 204 -14.90 -14.70 -6.61
N GLU A 205 -16.13 -14.45 -6.13
CA GLU A 205 -16.62 -13.09 -5.87
C GLU A 205 -15.82 -12.39 -4.75
N ASP A 206 -15.17 -13.14 -3.85
CA ASP A 206 -14.38 -12.57 -2.75
C ASP A 206 -13.21 -11.71 -3.25
N LEU A 207 -12.69 -11.97 -4.46
CA LEU A 207 -11.68 -11.10 -5.07
C LEU A 207 -12.20 -9.65 -5.22
N LEU A 208 -13.46 -9.49 -5.61
CA LEU A 208 -14.08 -8.18 -5.82
C LEU A 208 -14.57 -7.56 -4.51
N VAL A 209 -14.97 -8.39 -3.53
CA VAL A 209 -15.24 -7.96 -2.15
C VAL A 209 -13.97 -7.35 -1.53
N VAL A 210 -12.85 -8.06 -1.60
CA VAL A 210 -11.54 -7.58 -1.13
C VAL A 210 -11.10 -6.33 -1.88
N ALA A 211 -11.31 -6.25 -3.20
CA ALA A 211 -11.01 -5.05 -3.98
C ALA A 211 -11.86 -3.84 -3.57
N ALA A 212 -13.15 -4.03 -3.31
CA ALA A 212 -14.04 -2.97 -2.83
C ALA A 212 -13.64 -2.46 -1.44
N TRP A 213 -13.34 -3.38 -0.51
CA TRP A 213 -12.79 -3.03 0.82
C TRP A 213 -11.47 -2.27 0.72
N ALA A 214 -10.54 -2.76 -0.12
CA ALA A 214 -9.26 -2.13 -0.31
C ALA A 214 -9.41 -0.70 -0.84
N ARG A 215 -10.40 -0.44 -1.70
CA ARG A 215 -10.66 0.87 -2.29
C ARG A 215 -11.39 1.84 -1.38
N ASP A 216 -12.26 1.34 -0.51
CA ASP A 216 -13.17 2.16 0.28
C ASP A 216 -12.41 3.22 1.10
N THR A 217 -12.75 4.48 0.84
CA THR A 217 -12.12 5.66 1.47
C THR A 217 -12.68 5.98 2.84
N LYS A 218 -13.83 5.41 3.19
CA LYS A 218 -14.54 5.68 4.44
C LYS A 218 -14.31 4.58 5.47
N ALA A 219 -14.52 3.31 5.11
CA ALA A 219 -14.45 2.19 6.06
C ALA A 219 -13.37 1.15 5.73
N GLY A 220 -12.61 1.34 4.64
CA GLY A 220 -11.64 0.37 4.13
C GLY A 220 -10.18 0.77 4.30
N LEU A 221 -9.33 0.21 3.43
CA LEU A 221 -7.89 0.46 3.44
C LEU A 221 -7.48 1.78 2.77
N LYS A 222 -8.42 2.47 2.10
CA LYS A 222 -8.16 3.73 1.38
C LYS A 222 -7.06 3.60 0.31
N LEU A 223 -6.85 2.39 -0.23
CA LEU A 223 -5.89 2.12 -1.30
C LEU A 223 -6.43 2.56 -2.64
N ARG A 224 -5.51 2.77 -3.58
CA ARG A 224 -5.87 3.29 -4.89
C ARG A 224 -5.58 2.34 -6.04
N THR A 225 -4.30 1.99 -6.21
CA THR A 225 -3.83 1.19 -7.35
C THR A 225 -4.18 -0.28 -7.19
N THR A 226 -3.94 -0.87 -6.01
CA THR A 226 -4.16 -2.30 -5.76
C THR A 226 -5.58 -2.76 -6.09
N PRO A 227 -6.67 -2.07 -5.67
CA PRO A 227 -8.03 -2.42 -6.09
C PRO A 227 -8.23 -2.49 -7.61
N GLN A 228 -7.59 -1.59 -8.37
CA GLN A 228 -7.69 -1.57 -9.82
C GLN A 228 -6.99 -2.78 -10.46
N VAL A 229 -5.86 -3.21 -9.87
CA VAL A 229 -5.18 -4.44 -10.28
C VAL A 229 -6.09 -5.64 -10.05
N LEU A 230 -6.71 -5.75 -8.86
CA LEU A 230 -7.62 -6.84 -8.54
C LEU A 230 -8.84 -6.88 -9.49
N LEU A 231 -9.40 -5.73 -9.85
CA LEU A 231 -10.49 -5.64 -10.82
C LEU A 231 -10.04 -6.06 -12.24
N ALA A 232 -8.82 -5.68 -12.65
CA ALA A 232 -8.26 -6.09 -13.93
C ALA A 232 -8.02 -7.61 -13.97
N VAL A 233 -7.49 -8.20 -12.89
CA VAL A 233 -7.38 -9.66 -12.73
C VAL A 233 -8.76 -10.30 -12.82
N ALA A 234 -9.75 -9.83 -12.06
CA ALA A 234 -11.12 -10.36 -12.11
C ALA A 234 -11.75 -10.30 -13.51
N ALA A 235 -11.41 -9.33 -14.35
CA ALA A 235 -11.90 -9.26 -15.73
C ALA A 235 -11.32 -10.36 -16.64
N ALA A 236 -10.13 -10.87 -16.33
CA ALA A 236 -9.45 -11.89 -17.13
C ALA A 236 -10.03 -13.29 -16.88
N PHE A 237 -10.46 -13.60 -15.66
CA PHE A 237 -10.88 -14.95 -15.28
C PHE A 237 -12.38 -15.23 -15.50
N PRO A 238 -12.78 -16.39 -16.08
CA PRO A 238 -14.18 -16.69 -16.38
C PRO A 238 -15.13 -16.65 -15.18
N LYS A 239 -14.73 -17.22 -14.04
CA LYS A 239 -15.55 -17.29 -12.81
C LYS A 239 -15.86 -15.92 -12.20
N THR A 240 -15.02 -14.91 -12.44
CA THR A 240 -15.17 -13.56 -11.89
C THR A 240 -15.68 -12.54 -12.89
N ARG A 241 -15.47 -12.77 -14.19
CA ARG A 241 -15.82 -11.83 -15.28
C ARG A 241 -17.26 -11.35 -15.26
N GLY A 242 -18.20 -12.19 -14.82
CA GLY A 242 -19.62 -11.86 -14.69
C GLY A 242 -19.91 -10.82 -13.59
N PHE A 243 -19.12 -10.81 -12.52
CA PHE A 243 -19.29 -9.91 -11.38
C PHE A 243 -18.64 -8.53 -11.59
N VAL A 244 -17.67 -8.41 -12.51
CA VAL A 244 -16.90 -7.17 -12.74
C VAL A 244 -17.78 -5.91 -12.92
N PRO A 245 -18.86 -5.90 -13.73
CA PRO A 245 -19.72 -4.72 -13.86
C PRO A 245 -20.41 -4.31 -12.55
N LYS A 246 -20.71 -5.27 -11.66
CA LYS A 246 -21.45 -5.09 -10.41
C LYS A 246 -20.65 -4.32 -9.37
N TYR A 247 -19.33 -4.52 -9.36
CA TYR A 247 -18.39 -3.87 -8.44
C TYR A 247 -17.71 -2.63 -9.04
N ALA A 248 -17.92 -2.36 -10.34
CA ALA A 248 -17.20 -1.32 -11.08
C ALA A 248 -17.20 0.04 -10.37
N THR A 249 -18.34 0.55 -9.93
CA THR A 249 -18.45 1.87 -9.28
C THR A 249 -18.01 1.87 -7.81
N ALA A 250 -17.90 0.70 -7.18
CA ALA A 250 -17.32 0.56 -5.85
C ALA A 250 -15.79 0.65 -5.86
N ILE A 251 -15.17 0.14 -6.94
CA ILE A 251 -13.72 0.03 -7.08
C ILE A 251 -13.13 1.18 -7.92
N ILE A 252 -13.80 1.58 -9.00
CA ILE A 252 -13.41 2.72 -9.85
C ILE A 252 -14.19 3.95 -9.36
N GLN A 253 -13.69 4.58 -8.30
CA GLN A 253 -14.37 5.73 -7.70
C GLN A 253 -13.90 7.06 -8.29
N ARG A 254 -12.65 7.15 -8.78
CA ARG A 254 -12.13 8.35 -9.46
C ARG A 254 -12.08 8.17 -10.97
N ALA A 255 -12.29 9.25 -11.70
CA ALA A 255 -12.26 9.21 -13.15
C ALA A 255 -10.92 8.69 -13.72
N ASP A 256 -9.76 9.08 -13.18
CA ASP A 256 -8.46 8.58 -13.67
C ASP A 256 -8.27 7.07 -13.46
N GLU A 257 -8.95 6.45 -12.49
CA GLU A 257 -8.89 5.00 -12.27
C GLU A 257 -9.48 4.20 -13.44
N ILE A 258 -10.34 4.81 -14.26
CA ILE A 258 -10.83 4.22 -15.51
C ILE A 258 -9.66 3.92 -16.46
N ARG A 259 -8.71 4.88 -16.57
CA ARG A 259 -7.51 4.74 -17.40
C ARG A 259 -6.54 3.75 -16.78
N ASP A 260 -6.42 3.75 -15.45
CA ASP A 260 -5.58 2.80 -14.72
C ASP A 260 -6.04 1.36 -14.97
N VAL A 261 -7.33 1.04 -14.77
CA VAL A 261 -7.87 -0.32 -15.00
C VAL A 261 -7.68 -0.75 -16.45
N PHE A 262 -7.97 0.14 -17.41
CA PHE A 262 -7.77 -0.15 -18.83
C PHE A 262 -6.30 -0.41 -19.17
N GLY A 263 -5.38 0.44 -18.68
CA GLY A 263 -3.95 0.30 -18.87
C GLY A 263 -3.41 -0.98 -18.24
N LEU A 264 -3.81 -1.26 -16.99
CA LEU A 264 -3.45 -2.46 -16.25
C LEU A 264 -3.91 -3.73 -16.97
N TYR A 265 -5.17 -3.79 -17.41
CA TYR A 265 -5.67 -4.95 -18.13
C TYR A 265 -4.89 -5.20 -19.43
N ARG A 266 -4.61 -4.12 -20.18
CA ARG A 266 -3.81 -4.23 -21.40
C ARG A 266 -2.40 -4.73 -21.12
N HIS A 267 -1.75 -4.17 -20.09
CA HIS A 267 -0.38 -4.50 -19.69
C HIS A 267 -0.25 -5.93 -19.16
N LEU A 268 -1.24 -6.44 -18.42
CA LEU A 268 -1.16 -7.77 -17.83
C LEU A 268 -1.64 -8.88 -18.78
N PHE A 269 -2.63 -8.59 -19.63
CA PHE A 269 -3.35 -9.65 -20.37
C PHE A 269 -3.38 -9.45 -21.89
N MET A 270 -2.95 -8.30 -22.41
CA MET A 270 -3.00 -8.00 -23.86
C MET A 270 -1.66 -7.65 -24.49
N THR A 271 -0.58 -7.55 -23.72
CA THR A 271 0.78 -7.46 -24.27
C THR A 271 1.35 -8.85 -24.47
N SER A 272 1.87 -9.12 -25.66
CA SER A 272 2.69 -10.31 -25.88
C SER A 272 4.08 -10.08 -25.25
N PRO A 273 4.68 -11.08 -24.59
CA PRO A 273 6.05 -10.98 -24.09
C PRO A 273 7.00 -10.59 -25.23
N LYS A 274 8.09 -9.89 -24.90
CA LYS A 274 9.18 -9.73 -25.87
C LYS A 274 9.75 -11.13 -26.16
N PRO A 275 9.88 -11.53 -27.43
CA PRO A 275 10.51 -12.81 -27.75
C PRO A 275 11.93 -12.84 -27.19
N ALA A 276 12.40 -14.01 -26.76
CA ALA A 276 13.81 -14.22 -26.45
C ALA A 276 14.69 -13.93 -27.69
N GLU A 277 15.99 -13.65 -27.49
CA GLU A 277 16.93 -13.61 -28.62
C GLU A 277 16.82 -14.93 -29.39
N ASN A 278 16.43 -14.84 -30.67
CA ASN A 278 16.17 -15.94 -31.62
C ASN A 278 14.75 -16.53 -31.66
N GLU A 279 13.77 -16.01 -30.91
CA GLU A 279 12.37 -16.37 -31.09
C GLU A 279 11.63 -15.37 -31.99
N LYS A 280 10.71 -15.87 -32.82
CA LYS A 280 9.82 -14.99 -33.60
C LYS A 280 8.88 -14.27 -32.64
N PRO A 281 8.63 -12.96 -32.78
CA PRO A 281 7.67 -12.25 -31.95
C PRO A 281 6.31 -12.95 -32.03
N GLY A 282 5.80 -13.39 -30.88
CA GLY A 282 4.44 -13.91 -30.78
C GLY A 282 3.44 -12.88 -31.31
N ARG A 283 2.36 -13.34 -31.94
CA ARG A 283 1.32 -12.45 -32.48
C ARG A 283 0.82 -11.55 -31.34
N ALA A 284 0.95 -10.22 -31.50
CA ALA A 284 0.36 -9.26 -30.57
C ALA A 284 -1.13 -9.54 -30.42
N HIS A 285 -1.64 -9.63 -29.20
CA HIS A 285 -3.07 -9.86 -28.98
C HIS A 285 -3.87 -8.70 -29.61
N ARG A 286 -4.59 -9.02 -30.69
CA ARG A 286 -5.49 -8.10 -31.42
C ARG A 286 -6.91 -8.10 -30.84
N GLY A 287 -7.11 -8.66 -29.65
CA GLY A 287 -8.42 -8.85 -29.07
C GLY A 287 -9.08 -7.57 -28.58
N THR A 288 -10.41 -7.62 -28.49
CA THR A 288 -11.21 -6.59 -27.82
C THR A 288 -11.20 -6.83 -26.31
N LEU A 289 -11.44 -5.79 -25.51
CA LEU A 289 -11.60 -5.95 -24.07
C LEU A 289 -12.76 -6.92 -23.76
N PRO A 290 -12.66 -7.75 -22.70
CA PRO A 290 -13.77 -8.57 -22.24
C PRO A 290 -15.05 -7.76 -22.11
N HIS A 291 -16.17 -8.33 -22.53
CA HIS A 291 -17.44 -7.61 -22.53
C HIS A 291 -17.85 -7.12 -21.12
N GLY A 292 -17.57 -7.90 -20.07
CA GLY A 292 -17.75 -7.47 -18.68
C GLY A 292 -16.92 -6.24 -18.31
N LEU A 293 -15.65 -6.19 -18.74
CA LEU A 293 -14.79 -5.04 -18.52
C LEU A 293 -15.26 -3.80 -19.30
N ARG A 294 -15.70 -3.97 -20.56
CA ARG A 294 -16.28 -2.85 -21.32
C ARG A 294 -17.52 -2.27 -20.65
N LYS A 295 -18.40 -3.11 -20.10
CA LYS A 295 -19.55 -2.68 -19.30
C LYS A 295 -19.10 -1.90 -18.07
N ALA A 296 -18.13 -2.41 -17.32
CA ALA A 296 -17.61 -1.78 -16.11
C ALA A 296 -16.98 -0.40 -16.38
N LEU A 297 -16.12 -0.29 -17.39
CA LEU A 297 -15.50 0.98 -17.78
C LEU A 297 -16.54 1.98 -18.30
N SER A 298 -17.52 1.52 -19.09
CA SER A 298 -18.60 2.38 -19.59
C SER A 298 -19.51 2.88 -18.47
N LEU A 299 -19.82 2.03 -17.49
CA LEU A 299 -20.59 2.40 -16.30
C LEU A 299 -19.83 3.41 -15.46
N SER A 300 -18.52 3.19 -15.30
CA SER A 300 -17.65 4.11 -14.58
C SER A 300 -17.61 5.47 -15.26
N PHE A 301 -17.48 5.55 -16.60
CA PHE A 301 -17.61 6.84 -17.31
C PHE A 301 -18.96 7.51 -17.07
N ALA A 302 -20.05 6.74 -17.15
CA ALA A 302 -21.39 7.30 -17.02
C ALA A 302 -21.72 7.78 -15.60
N SER A 303 -21.04 7.26 -14.56
CA SER A 303 -21.19 7.69 -13.17
C SER A 303 -20.32 8.90 -12.79
N GLN A 304 -19.35 9.28 -13.62
CA GLN A 304 -18.52 10.46 -13.37
C GLN A 304 -19.24 11.76 -13.76
N SER A 305 -19.02 12.80 -12.97
CA SER A 305 -19.41 14.17 -13.30
C SER A 305 -18.48 14.77 -14.37
N ASP A 306 -18.96 15.78 -15.09
CA ASP A 306 -18.13 16.58 -16.00
C ASP A 306 -16.90 17.16 -15.28
N TYR A 307 -17.08 17.60 -14.03
CA TYR A 307 -15.99 18.10 -13.20
C TYR A 307 -14.87 17.07 -13.02
N THR A 308 -15.20 15.85 -12.60
CA THR A 308 -14.19 14.81 -12.34
C THR A 308 -13.51 14.32 -13.62
N LEU A 309 -14.25 14.23 -14.74
CA LEU A 309 -13.67 13.90 -16.04
C LEU A 309 -12.65 14.96 -16.48
N LEU A 310 -12.98 16.24 -16.39
CA LEU A 310 -12.09 17.32 -16.81
C LEU A 310 -10.88 17.50 -15.87
N LYS A 311 -11.11 17.38 -14.56
CA LYS A 311 -10.06 17.41 -13.53
C LYS A 311 -8.98 16.36 -13.78
N TYR A 312 -9.38 15.17 -14.22
CA TYR A 312 -8.49 14.04 -14.44
C TYR A 312 -8.17 13.80 -15.92
N ASN A 313 -8.50 14.75 -16.80
CA ASN A 313 -8.17 14.68 -18.22
C ASN A 313 -6.69 15.02 -18.44
N GLY A 314 -5.84 13.99 -18.38
CA GLY A 314 -4.41 14.11 -18.63
C GLY A 314 -3.99 13.62 -20.01
N THR A 315 -2.79 14.00 -20.43
CA THR A 315 -2.20 13.63 -21.74
C THR A 315 -1.47 12.28 -21.73
N ASP A 316 -1.15 11.75 -20.53
CA ASP A 316 -0.48 10.46 -20.39
C ASP A 316 -1.35 9.33 -20.92
N ARG A 317 -0.73 8.42 -21.68
CA ARG A 317 -1.42 7.25 -22.23
C ARG A 317 -1.51 6.12 -21.20
N PRO A 318 -2.64 5.39 -21.15
CA PRO A 318 -3.83 5.60 -21.97
C PRO A 318 -4.63 6.84 -21.56
N THR A 319 -5.09 7.63 -22.53
CA THR A 319 -5.95 8.81 -22.33
C THR A 319 -7.42 8.40 -22.19
N PHE A 320 -8.30 9.31 -21.74
CA PHE A 320 -9.75 9.03 -21.80
C PHE A 320 -10.22 8.76 -23.23
N GLY A 321 -9.67 9.48 -24.21
CA GLY A 321 -9.95 9.24 -25.62
C GLY A 321 -9.63 7.82 -26.06
N ASP A 322 -8.51 7.25 -25.61
CA ASP A 322 -8.13 5.87 -25.91
C ASP A 322 -9.14 4.87 -25.33
N VAL A 323 -9.58 5.06 -24.08
CA VAL A 323 -10.57 4.16 -23.45
C VAL A 323 -11.94 4.30 -24.13
N LEU A 324 -12.40 5.54 -24.36
CA LEU A 324 -13.71 5.81 -24.98
C LEU A 324 -13.83 5.18 -26.38
N LYS A 325 -12.76 5.24 -27.19
CA LYS A 325 -12.69 4.55 -28.49
C LYS A 325 -12.78 3.03 -28.37
N MET A 326 -12.34 2.44 -27.26
CA MET A 326 -12.36 0.99 -27.02
C MET A 326 -13.67 0.47 -26.41
N VAL A 327 -14.39 1.31 -25.65
CA VAL A 327 -15.65 0.91 -25.00
C VAL A 327 -16.90 1.37 -25.77
N GLY A 328 -16.75 2.34 -26.68
CA GLY A 328 -17.84 2.87 -27.49
C GLY A 328 -18.38 1.91 -28.56
N GLY A 329 -19.51 2.28 -29.18
CA GLY A 329 -20.01 1.67 -30.42
C GLY A 329 -20.80 0.37 -30.29
N SER A 330 -21.15 -0.10 -29.09
CA SER A 330 -21.94 -1.34 -28.92
C SER A 330 -23.37 -1.08 -28.43
N ALA A 331 -24.37 -1.49 -29.22
CA ALA A 331 -25.78 -1.46 -28.83
C ALA A 331 -26.05 -2.23 -27.52
N LYS A 332 -25.32 -3.33 -27.26
CA LYS A 332 -25.42 -4.13 -26.04
C LYS A 332 -24.96 -3.34 -24.80
N ILE A 333 -23.86 -2.59 -24.93
CA ILE A 333 -23.38 -1.67 -23.88
C ILE A 333 -24.44 -0.59 -23.67
N GLY A 334 -24.97 -0.05 -24.78
CA GLY A 334 -26.14 0.83 -24.85
C GLY A 334 -27.33 0.41 -23.98
N THR A 335 -27.80 -0.81 -24.19
CA THR A 335 -28.90 -1.36 -23.40
C THR A 335 -28.52 -1.55 -21.93
N PHE A 336 -27.28 -1.94 -21.65
CA PHE A 336 -26.80 -2.16 -20.30
C PHE A 336 -26.81 -0.90 -19.43
N LEU A 337 -26.20 0.23 -19.83
CA LEU A 337 -26.30 1.44 -18.99
C LEU A 337 -27.70 2.02 -18.95
N ARG A 338 -28.53 1.91 -20.01
CA ARG A 338 -29.95 2.31 -19.87
C ARG A 338 -30.60 1.57 -18.70
N LYS A 339 -30.36 0.26 -18.58
CA LYS A 339 -30.84 -0.54 -17.44
C LYS A 339 -30.16 -0.16 -16.12
N ALA A 340 -28.86 0.10 -16.13
CA ALA A 340 -28.08 0.34 -14.91
C ALA A 340 -28.22 1.76 -14.34
N THR A 341 -28.45 2.76 -15.19
CA THR A 341 -28.52 4.19 -14.82
C THR A 341 -29.92 4.80 -14.97
N GLY A 342 -30.84 4.10 -15.64
CA GLY A 342 -32.16 4.63 -15.97
C GLY A 342 -32.16 5.71 -17.06
N GLN A 343 -30.99 6.09 -17.60
CA GLN A 343 -30.87 7.19 -18.56
C GLN A 343 -30.67 6.68 -19.99
N ALA A 344 -31.60 7.05 -20.88
CA ALA A 344 -31.42 6.89 -22.32
C ALA A 344 -30.49 7.98 -22.87
N ARG A 345 -29.21 7.66 -23.05
CA ARG A 345 -28.26 8.56 -23.72
C ARG A 345 -28.26 8.28 -25.22
N THR A 346 -28.47 9.32 -26.02
CA THR A 346 -28.40 9.28 -27.49
C THR A 346 -26.98 9.05 -27.99
N GLN A 347 -25.95 9.46 -27.21
CA GLN A 347 -24.53 9.25 -27.49
C GLN A 347 -23.80 8.79 -26.23
N TRP A 348 -22.88 7.84 -26.40
CA TRP A 348 -22.46 6.88 -25.37
C TRP A 348 -20.95 6.89 -25.13
N PRO A 349 -20.44 6.68 -23.89
CA PRO A 349 -21.11 6.80 -22.59
C PRO A 349 -21.26 8.27 -22.13
N LEU A 350 -20.79 9.25 -22.89
CA LEU A 350 -20.78 10.68 -22.56
C LEU A 350 -21.59 11.50 -23.58
N PRO A 351 -22.08 12.71 -23.22
CA PRO A 351 -22.65 13.65 -24.17
C PRO A 351 -21.68 13.99 -25.31
N LYS A 352 -22.22 14.34 -26.49
CA LYS A 352 -21.45 14.59 -27.73
C LYS A 352 -20.32 15.59 -27.51
N ALA A 353 -20.64 16.75 -26.94
CA ALA A 353 -19.66 17.82 -26.76
C ALA A 353 -18.52 17.41 -25.80
N MET A 354 -18.83 16.68 -24.72
CA MET A 354 -17.81 16.15 -23.81
C MET A 354 -16.95 15.08 -24.48
N PHE A 355 -17.55 14.19 -25.29
CA PHE A 355 -16.80 13.20 -26.07
C PHE A 355 -15.85 13.88 -27.06
N GLU A 356 -16.33 14.83 -27.86
CA GLU A 356 -15.52 15.58 -28.82
C GLU A 356 -14.37 16.33 -28.14
N TYR A 357 -14.63 16.90 -26.96
CA TYR A 357 -13.60 17.56 -26.18
C TYR A 357 -12.53 16.57 -25.67
N LEU A 358 -12.93 15.49 -24.99
CA LEU A 358 -11.99 14.53 -24.40
C LEU A 358 -11.23 13.70 -25.44
N VAL A 359 -11.83 13.45 -26.60
CA VAL A 359 -11.29 12.55 -27.62
C VAL A 359 -10.54 13.30 -28.71
N ASN A 360 -11.07 14.46 -29.14
CA ASN A 360 -10.57 15.22 -30.29
C ASN A 360 -10.06 16.61 -29.90
N GLY A 361 -10.21 17.05 -28.65
CA GLY A 361 -9.81 18.39 -28.21
C GLY A 361 -10.67 19.52 -28.78
N ARG A 362 -11.86 19.20 -29.32
CA ARG A 362 -12.72 20.16 -30.01
C ARG A 362 -13.84 20.67 -29.11
N TYR A 363 -14.06 21.97 -29.12
CA TYR A 363 -15.28 22.58 -28.60
C TYR A 363 -16.37 22.50 -29.67
N VAL A 364 -17.53 21.96 -29.30
CA VAL A 364 -18.72 21.94 -30.16
C VAL A 364 -19.56 23.15 -29.78
N GLU A 365 -19.47 24.23 -30.55
CA GLU A 365 -20.05 25.53 -30.16
C GLU A 365 -21.59 25.48 -30.10
N GLU A 366 -22.24 24.66 -30.92
CA GLU A 366 -23.71 24.53 -30.95
C GLU A 366 -24.30 23.86 -29.69
N ASP A 367 -23.47 23.13 -28.94
CA ASP A 367 -23.86 22.36 -27.74
C ASP A 367 -22.76 22.46 -26.67
N LEU A 368 -22.17 23.65 -26.50
CA LEU A 368 -21.03 23.84 -25.61
C LEU A 368 -21.48 23.78 -24.15
N PRO A 369 -21.07 22.75 -23.36
CA PRO A 369 -21.46 22.65 -21.96
C PRO A 369 -20.93 23.86 -21.17
N PRO A 370 -21.70 24.39 -20.20
CA PRO A 370 -21.29 25.56 -19.42
C PRO A 370 -19.88 25.45 -18.82
N VAL A 371 -19.50 24.25 -18.38
CA VAL A 371 -18.16 23.96 -17.84
C VAL A 371 -17.05 24.18 -18.86
N LEU A 372 -17.25 23.79 -20.12
CA LEU A 372 -16.28 24.00 -21.20
C LEU A 372 -16.24 25.46 -21.64
N ALA A 373 -17.37 26.15 -21.63
CA ALA A 373 -17.43 27.60 -21.87
C ALA A 373 -16.66 28.38 -20.78
N ALA A 374 -16.86 28.04 -19.51
CA ALA A 374 -16.10 28.61 -18.39
C ALA A 374 -14.60 28.33 -18.51
N ARG A 375 -14.23 27.10 -18.90
CA ARG A 375 -12.82 26.72 -19.13
C ARG A 375 -12.17 27.54 -20.25
N LYS A 376 -12.89 27.76 -21.35
CA LYS A 376 -12.46 28.62 -22.47
C LYS A 376 -12.27 30.07 -22.00
N ARG A 377 -13.18 30.61 -21.17
CA ARG A 377 -13.05 31.96 -20.57
C ARG A 377 -11.84 32.08 -19.64
N PHE A 378 -11.62 31.11 -18.75
CA PHE A 378 -10.49 31.14 -17.81
C PHE A 378 -9.14 31.17 -18.55
N PHE A 379 -8.94 30.28 -19.53
CA PHE A 379 -7.65 30.20 -20.23
C PHE A 379 -7.39 31.37 -21.19
N ALA A 380 -8.40 32.22 -21.47
CA ALA A 380 -8.25 33.40 -22.31
C ALA A 380 -7.64 34.61 -21.58
N THR A 381 -7.60 34.63 -20.23
CA THR A 381 -7.02 35.72 -19.44
C THR A 381 -5.78 35.27 -18.67
N LYS A 382 -4.86 36.20 -18.44
CA LYS A 382 -3.71 36.05 -17.51
C LYS A 382 -3.80 36.99 -16.31
N ASP A 383 -4.83 37.83 -16.26
CA ASP A 383 -5.06 38.77 -15.17
C ASP A 383 -5.74 38.06 -14.00
N VAL A 384 -5.06 37.99 -12.86
CA VAL A 384 -5.57 37.37 -11.63
C VAL A 384 -6.80 38.11 -11.12
N ALA A 385 -6.87 39.44 -11.27
CA ALA A 385 -8.00 40.24 -10.80
C ALA A 385 -9.29 39.96 -11.59
N ALA A 386 -9.16 39.47 -12.83
CA ALA A 386 -10.28 39.06 -13.67
C ALA A 386 -10.82 37.65 -13.35
N VAL A 387 -10.19 36.91 -12.44
CA VAL A 387 -10.55 35.52 -12.11
C VAL A 387 -11.17 35.44 -10.73
N THR A 388 -12.37 34.87 -10.65
CA THR A 388 -13.07 34.60 -9.39
C THR A 388 -13.00 33.11 -9.02
N PRO A 389 -13.11 32.75 -7.72
CA PRO A 389 -13.24 31.35 -7.31
C PRO A 389 -14.39 30.62 -8.02
N GLU A 390 -15.48 31.33 -8.31
CA GLU A 390 -16.67 30.84 -9.00
C GLU A 390 -16.33 30.43 -10.44
N LEU A 391 -15.61 31.28 -11.18
CA LEU A 391 -15.15 30.94 -12.53
C LEU A 391 -14.27 29.69 -12.53
N VAL A 392 -13.39 29.54 -11.53
CA VAL A 392 -12.52 28.36 -11.43
C VAL A 392 -13.32 27.08 -11.15
N ARG A 393 -14.35 27.16 -10.28
CA ARG A 393 -15.27 26.03 -10.02
C ARG A 393 -16.08 25.69 -11.25
N GLU A 394 -16.68 26.68 -11.91
CA GLU A 394 -17.43 26.52 -13.15
C GLU A 394 -16.59 25.88 -14.25
N ALA A 395 -15.31 26.26 -14.35
CA ALA A 395 -14.37 25.72 -15.34
C ALA A 395 -13.83 24.32 -14.99
N ALA A 396 -14.25 23.74 -13.86
CA ALA A 396 -13.77 22.48 -13.33
C ALA A 396 -12.24 22.38 -13.22
N LEU A 397 -11.60 23.49 -12.84
CA LEU A 397 -10.16 23.57 -12.73
C LEU A 397 -9.68 23.19 -11.33
N THR A 398 -8.48 22.62 -11.28
CA THR A 398 -7.79 22.39 -10.02
C THR A 398 -6.87 23.56 -9.68
N TRP A 399 -6.44 23.64 -8.42
CA TRP A 399 -5.45 24.63 -8.01
C TRP A 399 -4.14 24.49 -8.81
N GLU A 400 -3.75 23.27 -9.20
CA GLU A 400 -2.60 23.04 -10.07
C GLU A 400 -2.77 23.72 -11.43
N ASN A 401 -3.97 23.65 -12.03
CA ASN A 401 -4.24 24.34 -13.28
C ASN A 401 -4.16 25.86 -13.13
N VAL A 402 -4.71 26.40 -12.04
CA VAL A 402 -4.71 27.84 -11.78
C VAL A 402 -3.29 28.35 -11.56
N VAL A 403 -2.53 27.72 -10.67
CA VAL A 403 -1.14 28.10 -10.36
C VAL A 403 -0.23 27.94 -11.58
N SER A 404 -0.42 26.90 -12.38
CA SER A 404 0.38 26.72 -13.61
C SER A 404 0.07 27.79 -14.66
N HIS A 405 -1.16 28.32 -14.70
CA HIS A 405 -1.58 29.31 -15.70
C HIS A 405 -1.30 30.74 -15.26
N LEU A 406 -1.52 31.07 -13.97
CA LEU A 406 -1.46 32.43 -13.41
C LEU A 406 -0.19 32.69 -12.56
N GLY A 407 0.62 31.69 -12.27
CA GLY A 407 1.78 31.80 -11.40
C GLY A 407 1.48 31.42 -9.93
N ASN A 408 2.49 31.55 -9.06
CA ASN A 408 2.46 31.05 -7.68
C ASN A 408 2.48 32.17 -6.61
N ALA A 409 2.08 33.39 -6.98
CA ALA A 409 2.01 34.52 -6.05
C ALA A 409 0.92 34.32 -4.98
N ALA A 410 1.03 35.04 -3.85
CA ALA A 410 0.08 35.01 -2.74
C ALA A 410 -1.38 35.12 -3.22
N ALA A 411 -1.69 36.14 -4.03
CA ALA A 411 -3.04 36.37 -4.56
C ALA A 411 -3.63 35.17 -5.33
N VAL A 412 -2.79 34.38 -6.01
CA VAL A 412 -3.24 33.17 -6.74
C VAL A 412 -3.57 32.05 -5.76
N TRP A 413 -2.77 31.88 -4.70
CA TRP A 413 -3.07 30.91 -3.65
C TRP A 413 -4.33 31.27 -2.88
N GLU A 414 -4.52 32.55 -2.55
CA GLU A 414 -5.72 33.06 -1.89
C GLU A 414 -6.98 32.82 -2.75
N LEU A 415 -6.88 33.01 -4.07
CA LEU A 415 -7.91 32.63 -5.03
C LEU A 415 -8.20 31.11 -5.02
N CYS A 416 -7.18 30.27 -4.80
CA CYS A 416 -7.31 28.81 -4.78
C CYS A 416 -7.84 28.24 -3.45
N VAL A 417 -7.59 28.88 -2.31
CA VAL A 417 -8.02 28.37 -0.99
C VAL A 417 -9.52 28.03 -0.94
N PRO A 418 -10.45 28.86 -1.46
CA PRO A 418 -11.88 28.56 -1.45
C PRO A 418 -12.28 27.32 -2.25
N ILE A 419 -11.52 26.93 -3.28
CA ILE A 419 -11.84 25.80 -4.18
C ILE A 419 -11.13 24.50 -3.77
N MET A 420 -10.07 24.59 -2.96
CA MET A 420 -9.30 23.43 -2.53
C MET A 420 -10.06 22.59 -1.50
N GLY A 421 -10.01 21.27 -1.68
CA GLY A 421 -10.49 20.30 -0.69
C GLY A 421 -9.42 19.98 0.37
N GLU A 422 -9.81 19.25 1.41
CA GLU A 422 -8.96 18.94 2.58
C GLU A 422 -7.56 18.43 2.22
N MET A 423 -7.46 17.41 1.36
CA MET A 423 -6.19 16.84 0.93
C MET A 423 -5.31 17.85 0.18
N ALA A 424 -5.92 18.74 -0.60
CA ALA A 424 -5.18 19.76 -1.34
C ALA A 424 -4.66 20.84 -0.38
N LEU A 425 -5.49 21.31 0.54
CA LEU A 425 -5.10 22.27 1.58
C LEU A 425 -3.97 21.73 2.44
N THR A 426 -4.13 20.53 2.99
CA THR A 426 -3.14 19.87 3.87
C THR A 426 -1.76 19.73 3.19
N ARG A 427 -1.74 19.41 1.89
CA ARG A 427 -0.49 19.23 1.12
C ARG A 427 0.20 20.52 0.73
N ASN A 428 -0.53 21.64 0.72
CA ASN A 428 -0.02 22.94 0.25
C ASN A 428 0.23 23.93 1.39
N LEU A 429 0.12 23.53 2.66
CA LEU A 429 0.39 24.42 3.79
C LEU A 429 1.78 25.06 3.72
N ARG A 430 2.82 24.31 3.32
CA ARG A 430 4.16 24.87 3.08
C ARG A 430 4.15 25.93 1.98
N ASN A 431 3.41 25.70 0.89
CA ASN A 431 3.33 26.65 -0.22
C ASN A 431 2.60 27.93 0.22
N PHE A 432 1.59 27.82 1.07
CA PHE A 432 0.91 28.97 1.68
C PHE A 432 1.85 29.79 2.57
N GLU A 433 2.70 29.13 3.38
CA GLU A 433 3.73 29.79 4.18
C GLU A 433 4.75 30.53 3.28
N GLN A 434 5.27 29.86 2.25
CA GLN A 434 6.29 30.41 1.36
C GLN A 434 5.77 31.53 0.47
N ALA A 435 4.50 31.47 0.08
CA ALA A 435 3.86 32.52 -0.69
C ALA A 435 3.38 33.69 0.19
N GLU A 436 3.48 33.58 1.51
CA GLU A 436 3.09 34.62 2.47
C GLU A 436 1.64 35.08 2.27
N ILE A 437 0.70 34.12 2.21
CA ILE A 437 -0.74 34.45 2.11
C ILE A 437 -1.20 35.23 3.34
N SER A 438 -2.21 36.08 3.16
CA SER A 438 -2.77 36.91 4.22
C SER A 438 -3.37 36.11 5.38
N GLU A 439 -3.47 36.75 6.55
CA GLU A 439 -4.11 36.15 7.73
C GLU A 439 -5.58 35.74 7.46
N ALA A 440 -6.32 36.55 6.70
CA ALA A 440 -7.68 36.21 6.30
C ALA A 440 -7.75 34.93 5.45
N ALA A 441 -6.75 34.69 4.59
CA ALA A 441 -6.65 33.46 3.82
C ALA A 441 -6.28 32.27 4.72
N TRP A 442 -5.38 32.46 5.69
CA TRP A 442 -5.09 31.44 6.70
C TRP A 442 -6.31 31.07 7.56
N ASP A 443 -7.10 32.05 7.99
CA ASP A 443 -8.37 31.83 8.69
C ASP A 443 -9.32 30.98 7.85
N ARG A 444 -9.35 31.24 6.53
CA ARG A 444 -10.16 30.45 5.60
C ARG A 444 -9.65 29.02 5.42
N VAL A 445 -8.33 28.82 5.38
CA VAL A 445 -7.70 27.47 5.35
C VAL A 445 -8.12 26.68 6.60
N GLU A 446 -7.97 27.30 7.78
CA GLU A 446 -8.32 26.70 9.06
C GLU A 446 -9.81 26.37 9.14
N GLN A 447 -10.68 27.32 8.82
CA GLN A 447 -12.12 27.11 8.80
C GLN A 447 -12.52 25.95 7.88
N LYS A 448 -11.95 25.87 6.67
CA LYS A 448 -12.26 24.79 5.73
C LYS A 448 -11.80 23.43 6.23
N LEU A 449 -10.60 23.34 6.79
CA LEU A 449 -10.08 22.09 7.34
C LEU A 449 -10.89 21.64 8.57
N LEU A 450 -11.24 22.58 9.45
CA LEU A 450 -12.09 22.33 10.62
C LEU A 450 -13.58 22.13 10.28
N ALA A 451 -14.04 22.44 9.07
CA ALA A 451 -15.39 22.11 8.63
C ALA A 451 -15.55 20.65 8.19
N VAL A 452 -14.44 19.94 7.91
CA VAL A 452 -14.50 18.54 7.48
C VAL A 452 -14.79 17.65 8.68
N GLU A 453 -15.98 17.04 8.67
CA GLU A 453 -16.35 16.06 9.68
C GLU A 453 -15.67 14.71 9.42
N ASP A 454 -15.94 14.09 8.28
CA ASP A 454 -15.42 12.74 7.98
C ASP A 454 -14.22 12.81 7.03
N SER A 455 -13.04 12.96 7.61
CA SER A 455 -11.81 12.94 6.82
C SER A 455 -11.57 11.57 6.18
N VAL A 456 -11.24 11.61 4.89
CA VAL A 456 -10.78 10.44 4.13
C VAL A 456 -9.26 10.30 4.14
N GLN A 457 -8.54 11.16 4.87
CA GLN A 457 -7.09 11.08 4.97
C GLN A 457 -6.66 9.90 5.87
N LEU A 458 -5.46 9.38 5.61
CA LEU A 458 -4.80 8.44 6.52
C LEU A 458 -4.12 9.24 7.64
N PRO A 459 -4.12 8.77 8.90
CA PRO A 459 -3.58 9.52 10.04
C PRO A 459 -2.16 10.05 9.83
N PHE A 460 -1.27 9.25 9.23
CA PHE A 460 0.12 9.65 8.98
C PHE A 460 0.26 10.83 8.01
N ARG A 461 -0.79 11.19 7.26
CA ARG A 461 -0.79 12.36 6.38
C ARG A 461 -0.76 13.66 7.17
N TYR A 462 -1.42 13.74 8.33
CA TYR A 462 -1.31 14.90 9.21
C TYR A 462 0.10 15.01 9.80
N PHE A 463 0.71 13.90 10.20
CA PHE A 463 2.11 13.88 10.64
C PHE A 463 3.08 14.30 9.54
N SER A 464 2.89 13.78 8.32
CA SER A 464 3.72 14.16 7.18
C SER A 464 3.59 15.64 6.87
N ALA A 465 2.37 16.19 6.89
CA ALA A 465 2.14 17.61 6.67
C ALA A 465 2.76 18.48 7.77
N GLU A 466 2.63 18.08 9.04
CA GLU A 466 3.22 18.79 10.18
C GLU A 466 4.75 18.89 10.10
N ARG A 467 5.41 17.84 9.61
CA ARG A 467 6.86 17.83 9.38
C ARG A 467 7.32 18.77 8.26
N GLU A 468 6.45 19.04 7.30
CA GLU A 468 6.81 19.88 6.15
C GLU A 468 6.59 21.37 6.43
N VAL A 469 5.83 21.74 7.47
CA VAL A 469 5.53 23.14 7.81
C VAL A 469 6.41 23.67 8.93
N SER A 470 6.57 25.00 8.96
CA SER A 470 7.40 25.68 9.95
C SER A 470 6.58 26.42 11.01
N SER A 471 5.42 26.96 10.63
CA SER A 471 4.65 27.83 11.50
C SER A 471 4.00 27.08 12.68
N PRO A 472 4.00 27.67 13.89
CA PRO A 472 3.25 27.12 15.03
C PRO A 472 1.77 26.92 14.72
N ARG A 473 1.17 27.85 13.96
CA ARG A 473 -0.23 27.82 13.53
C ARG A 473 -0.56 26.56 12.73
N ALA A 474 0.19 26.27 11.67
CA ALA A 474 -0.04 25.09 10.84
C ALA A 474 0.21 23.78 11.63
N LYS A 475 1.24 23.74 12.47
CA LYS A 475 1.53 22.57 13.32
C LYS A 475 0.40 22.27 14.30
N ALA A 476 -0.11 23.30 14.99
CA ALA A 476 -1.23 23.17 15.91
C ALA A 476 -2.51 22.70 15.18
N LEU A 477 -2.77 23.23 13.98
CA LEU A 477 -3.90 22.80 13.16
C LEU A 477 -3.80 21.32 12.77
N MET A 478 -2.62 20.85 12.33
CA MET A 478 -2.43 19.43 12.01
C MET A 478 -2.62 18.51 13.20
N ALA A 479 -2.13 18.90 14.39
CA ALA A 479 -2.37 18.15 15.62
C ALA A 479 -3.87 18.05 15.95
N LYS A 480 -4.60 19.17 15.88
CA LYS A 480 -6.04 19.23 16.14
C LYS A 480 -6.86 18.39 15.16
N LEU A 481 -6.52 18.41 13.87
CA LEU A 481 -7.21 17.59 12.86
C LEU A 481 -6.97 16.09 13.08
N LEU A 482 -5.75 15.70 13.44
CA LEU A 482 -5.44 14.31 13.77
C LEU A 482 -6.25 13.83 14.98
N ASP A 483 -6.32 14.62 16.06
CA ASP A 483 -7.10 14.27 17.26
C ASP A 483 -8.60 14.11 16.94
N ARG A 484 -9.15 14.97 16.09
CA ARG A 484 -10.54 14.85 15.62
C ARG A 484 -10.78 13.61 14.75
N ALA A 485 -9.82 13.23 13.91
CA ALA A 485 -9.92 12.00 13.14
C ALA A 485 -9.95 10.78 14.07
N VAL A 486 -9.12 10.78 15.13
CA VAL A 486 -9.07 9.70 16.12
C VAL A 486 -10.35 9.63 16.97
N SER A 487 -10.94 10.77 17.33
CA SER A 487 -12.15 10.80 18.18
C SER A 487 -13.37 10.10 17.55
N LYS A 488 -13.36 9.91 16.23
CA LYS A 488 -14.43 9.28 15.44
C LYS A 488 -14.28 7.77 15.25
N LEU A 489 -13.15 7.19 15.65
CA LEU A 489 -12.95 5.74 15.54
C LEU A 489 -13.84 5.00 16.53
N ALA A 490 -14.11 3.71 16.28
CA ALA A 490 -14.75 2.85 17.26
C ALA A 490 -14.00 2.89 18.61
N ASP A 491 -14.75 2.74 19.71
CA ASP A 491 -14.13 2.30 20.96
C ASP A 491 -13.95 0.78 20.93
N LEU A 492 -12.91 0.29 21.60
CA LEU A 492 -12.63 -1.13 21.76
C LEU A 492 -12.63 -1.47 23.25
N PRO A 493 -13.70 -2.09 23.79
CA PRO A 493 -13.76 -2.47 25.20
C PRO A 493 -12.58 -3.39 25.61
N GLY A 494 -12.22 -3.36 26.89
CA GLY A 494 -11.11 -4.16 27.43
C GLY A 494 -9.72 -3.54 27.21
N ASN A 495 -8.71 -4.26 27.70
CA ASN A 495 -7.31 -3.84 27.68
C ASN A 495 -6.62 -4.27 26.38
N THR A 496 -5.82 -3.38 25.81
CA THR A 496 -5.15 -3.57 24.52
C THR A 496 -3.65 -3.40 24.67
N LEU A 497 -2.89 -4.44 24.29
CA LEU A 497 -1.45 -4.39 24.15
C LEU A 497 -1.11 -4.05 22.69
N VAL A 498 -0.37 -2.96 22.45
CA VAL A 498 0.09 -2.59 21.11
C VAL A 498 1.61 -2.70 21.05
N LEU A 499 2.11 -3.54 20.14
CA LEU A 499 3.52 -3.77 19.94
C LEU A 499 3.92 -3.25 18.56
N VAL A 500 4.79 -2.25 18.52
CA VAL A 500 5.14 -1.53 17.31
C VAL A 500 6.62 -1.64 16.96
N ASP A 501 6.86 -2.02 15.71
CA ASP A 501 8.17 -2.35 15.19
C ASP A 501 8.99 -1.11 14.82
N ASN A 502 10.17 -1.00 15.43
CA ASN A 502 11.20 0.00 15.10
C ASN A 502 12.56 -0.67 14.86
N SER A 503 12.57 -1.93 14.43
CA SER A 503 13.77 -2.64 13.98
C SER A 503 14.39 -1.99 12.73
N GLY A 504 15.55 -2.52 12.31
CA GLY A 504 16.27 -2.05 11.13
C GLY A 504 15.46 -2.09 9.85
N SER A 505 14.58 -3.09 9.69
CA SER A 505 13.71 -3.19 8.51
C SER A 505 12.58 -2.16 8.55
N ALA A 506 11.99 -1.95 9.72
CA ALA A 506 10.89 -1.01 9.92
C ALA A 506 11.34 0.46 9.81
N VAL A 507 12.56 0.80 10.26
CA VAL A 507 13.09 2.18 10.16
C VAL A 507 13.96 2.41 8.94
N GLY A 508 14.46 1.35 8.29
CA GLY A 508 15.39 1.46 7.18
C GLY A 508 14.71 1.72 5.83
N CYS A 509 13.56 1.09 5.56
CA CYS A 509 12.96 1.16 4.23
C CYS A 509 11.78 2.15 4.14
N ALA A 510 11.77 2.96 3.08
CA ALA A 510 10.63 3.79 2.73
C ALA A 510 9.51 2.95 2.08
N VAL A 511 8.26 3.26 2.40
CA VAL A 511 7.09 2.53 1.86
C VAL A 511 6.82 2.80 0.38
N SER A 512 7.45 3.83 -0.19
CA SER A 512 7.35 4.18 -1.61
C SER A 512 8.57 4.95 -2.11
N LYS A 513 8.97 4.78 -3.38
CA LYS A 513 10.06 5.55 -4.02
C LYS A 513 9.81 7.06 -3.98
N ARG A 514 8.53 7.47 -3.96
CA ARG A 514 8.10 8.88 -3.98
C ARG A 514 7.89 9.47 -2.58
N SER A 515 8.18 8.71 -1.53
CA SER A 515 8.00 9.14 -0.14
C SER A 515 9.26 8.86 0.68
N ASP A 516 9.41 9.60 1.78
CA ASP A 516 10.39 9.30 2.83
C ASP A 516 9.71 8.66 4.05
N LEU A 517 8.40 8.39 3.98
CA LEU A 517 7.65 7.70 5.01
C LEU A 517 8.15 6.25 5.13
N ARG A 518 8.51 5.84 6.34
CA ARG A 518 8.99 4.49 6.66
C ARG A 518 7.87 3.61 7.19
N VAL A 519 8.09 2.29 7.21
CA VAL A 519 7.15 1.31 7.79
C VAL A 519 6.84 1.67 9.26
N SER A 520 7.89 1.96 10.04
CA SER A 520 7.77 2.44 11.42
C SER A 520 7.04 3.78 11.56
N ASP A 521 7.07 4.68 10.56
CA ASP A 521 6.25 5.91 10.64
C ASP A 521 4.75 5.58 10.58
N ALA A 522 4.36 4.62 9.72
CA ALA A 522 2.98 4.14 9.65
C ALA A 522 2.59 3.39 10.93
N GLY A 523 3.44 2.45 11.40
CA GLY A 523 3.23 1.70 12.63
C GLY A 523 3.12 2.60 13.87
N ASN A 524 4.07 3.50 14.08
CA ASN A 524 4.08 4.42 15.24
C ASN A 524 2.88 5.36 15.22
N THR A 525 2.39 5.74 14.03
CA THR A 525 1.17 6.55 13.92
C THR A 525 -0.06 5.74 14.33
N LEU A 526 -0.22 4.50 13.85
CA LEU A 526 -1.32 3.63 14.26
C LEU A 526 -1.28 3.30 15.76
N ALA A 527 -0.08 3.10 16.32
CA ALA A 527 0.10 2.92 17.76
C ALA A 527 -0.36 4.16 18.55
N ALA A 528 0.00 5.36 18.10
CA ALA A 528 -0.47 6.61 18.72
C ALA A 528 -1.99 6.80 18.60
N VAL A 529 -2.58 6.41 17.46
CA VAL A 529 -4.03 6.43 17.25
C VAL A 529 -4.74 5.51 18.25
N LEU A 530 -4.27 4.26 18.41
CA LEU A 530 -4.81 3.31 19.38
C LEU A 530 -4.63 3.81 20.81
N ALA A 531 -3.45 4.30 21.16
CA ALA A 531 -3.17 4.84 22.49
C ALA A 531 -4.07 6.02 22.83
N LYS A 532 -4.23 6.99 21.92
CA LYS A 532 -5.13 8.14 22.14
C LYS A 532 -6.58 7.70 22.24
N ARG A 533 -7.02 6.76 21.39
CA ARG A 533 -8.42 6.31 21.37
C ARG A 533 -8.81 5.54 22.62
N LEU A 534 -7.91 4.70 23.12
CA LEU A 534 -8.20 3.75 24.21
C LEU A 534 -7.76 4.28 25.59
N GLY A 535 -6.91 5.30 25.62
CA GLY A 535 -6.41 5.91 26.86
C GLY A 535 -5.63 4.93 27.72
N SER A 536 -5.91 4.92 29.02
CA SER A 536 -5.24 4.06 30.02
C SER A 536 -5.43 2.55 29.80
N ARG A 537 -6.38 2.14 28.95
CA ARG A 537 -6.59 0.72 28.55
C ARG A 537 -5.57 0.25 27.51
N CYS A 538 -4.74 1.14 26.97
CA CYS A 538 -3.74 0.80 25.98
C CYS A 538 -2.33 0.88 26.57
N ARG A 539 -1.57 -0.21 26.42
CA ARG A 539 -0.14 -0.22 26.69
C ARG A 539 0.62 -0.34 25.37
N VAL A 540 1.58 0.55 25.15
CA VAL A 540 2.40 0.56 23.94
C VAL A 540 3.83 0.12 24.26
N GLY A 541 4.30 -0.90 23.55
CA GLY A 541 5.69 -1.33 23.54
C GLY A 541 6.31 -1.08 22.16
N VAL A 542 7.45 -0.40 22.13
CA VAL A 542 8.26 -0.25 20.91
C VAL A 542 9.36 -1.30 20.95
N PHE A 543 9.55 -2.04 19.86
CA PHE A 543 10.50 -3.14 19.84
C PHE A 543 11.48 -3.11 18.65
N GLY A 544 12.66 -3.65 18.91
CA GLY A 544 13.74 -3.98 17.98
C GLY A 544 14.57 -5.07 18.65
N ASP A 545 15.88 -4.85 18.84
CA ASP A 545 16.74 -5.74 19.63
C ASP A 545 16.25 -5.89 21.07
N SER A 546 15.76 -4.79 21.64
CA SER A 546 15.11 -4.72 22.94
C SER A 546 13.69 -4.19 22.82
N LEU A 547 12.90 -4.37 23.87
CA LEU A 547 11.62 -3.71 24.08
C LEU A 547 11.82 -2.50 24.98
N VAL A 548 11.11 -1.42 24.66
CA VAL A 548 10.88 -0.33 25.61
C VAL A 548 9.38 -0.06 25.72
N TRP A 549 8.87 -0.05 26.95
CA TRP A 549 7.52 0.39 27.23
C TRP A 549 7.44 1.92 27.15
N VAL A 550 6.53 2.46 26.34
CA VAL A 550 6.40 3.91 26.16
C VAL A 550 5.52 4.48 27.26
N PRO A 551 6.00 5.44 28.07
CA PRO A 551 5.20 6.05 29.13
C PRO A 551 4.23 7.08 28.53
N ILE A 552 3.04 6.63 28.13
CA ILE A 552 2.06 7.49 27.46
C ILE A 552 1.29 8.30 28.50
N ASP A 553 1.27 9.62 28.30
CA ASP A 553 0.32 10.52 28.98
C ASP A 553 -1.06 10.43 28.28
N PRO A 554 -2.11 9.97 28.97
CA PRO A 554 -3.46 9.85 28.39
C PRO A 554 -4.03 11.19 27.88
N GLU A 555 -3.62 12.30 28.47
CA GLU A 555 -4.09 13.63 28.09
C GLU A 555 -3.37 14.20 26.87
N ALA A 556 -2.19 13.67 26.53
CA ALA A 556 -1.42 14.11 25.39
C ALA A 556 -2.19 13.97 24.07
N GLY A 557 -2.00 14.92 23.15
CA GLY A 557 -2.52 14.82 21.78
C GLY A 557 -1.87 13.69 21.00
N THR A 558 -2.56 13.13 20.00
CA THR A 558 -2.09 11.99 19.19
C THR A 558 -0.71 12.24 18.58
N LEU A 559 -0.46 13.47 18.11
CA LEU A 559 0.82 13.84 17.52
C LEU A 559 1.97 13.83 18.55
N ALA A 560 1.69 14.24 19.79
CA ALA A 560 2.66 14.22 20.88
C ALA A 560 3.00 12.78 21.28
N ILE A 561 1.99 11.93 21.42
CA ILE A 561 2.17 10.48 21.67
C ILE A 561 3.03 9.86 20.56
N LYS A 562 2.72 10.16 19.30
CA LYS A 562 3.53 9.66 18.17
C LYS A 562 4.98 10.12 18.24
N LYS A 563 5.23 11.41 18.53
CA LYS A 563 6.59 11.96 18.67
C LYS A 563 7.36 11.29 19.82
N GLN A 564 6.67 10.94 20.91
CA GLN A 564 7.25 10.21 22.02
C GLN A 564 7.62 8.77 21.61
N ILE A 565 6.73 8.06 20.93
CA ILE A 565 7.01 6.72 20.37
C ILE A 565 8.24 6.77 19.44
N ASP A 566 8.34 7.79 18.57
CA ASP A 566 9.51 7.97 17.69
C ASP A 566 10.80 8.24 18.46
N SER A 567 10.73 9.02 19.54
CA SER A 567 11.90 9.37 20.35
C SER A 567 12.46 8.13 21.04
N VAL A 568 11.59 7.37 21.71
CA VAL A 568 11.92 6.09 22.36
C VAL A 568 12.42 5.07 21.33
N GLY A 569 11.75 4.97 20.17
CA GLY A 569 12.08 3.99 19.14
C GLY A 569 13.42 4.25 18.43
N ARG A 570 13.91 5.49 18.40
CA ARG A 570 15.02 5.87 17.50
C ARG A 570 16.15 6.68 18.11
N ARG A 571 15.93 7.42 19.20
CA ARG A 571 16.84 8.49 19.65
C ARG A 571 17.31 8.31 21.08
N GLU A 572 16.39 7.99 21.97
CA GLU A 572 16.66 7.94 23.41
C GLU A 572 17.56 6.76 23.77
N GLU A 573 18.35 6.93 24.84
CA GLU A 573 19.14 5.86 25.42
C GLU A 573 18.19 4.86 26.08
N ARG A 574 17.99 3.70 25.45
CA ARG A 574 16.95 2.76 25.87
C ARG A 574 17.09 2.26 27.30
N SER A 575 18.31 2.22 27.85
CA SER A 575 18.51 1.83 29.25
C SER A 575 17.85 2.80 30.25
N THR A 576 17.69 4.09 29.91
CA THR A 576 16.99 5.05 30.79
C THR A 576 15.48 4.85 30.83
N HIS A 577 14.94 4.03 29.92
CA HIS A 577 13.52 3.71 29.81
C HIS A 577 13.20 2.26 30.18
N GLY A 578 14.10 1.59 30.92
CA GLY A 578 13.88 0.24 31.41
C GLY A 578 13.84 -0.81 30.30
N ALA A 579 14.71 -0.66 29.29
CA ALA A 579 14.79 -1.60 28.17
C ALA A 579 14.84 -3.07 28.63
N LEU A 580 13.91 -3.87 28.12
CA LEU A 580 13.88 -5.31 28.30
C LEU A 580 14.51 -5.97 27.09
N GLY A 581 15.58 -6.72 27.32
CA GLY A 581 16.38 -7.29 26.25
C GLY A 581 17.44 -8.23 26.80
N ILE A 582 18.19 -8.84 25.90
CA ILE A 582 19.48 -9.46 26.23
C ILE A 582 20.38 -8.38 26.83
N PRO A 583 21.16 -8.66 27.89
CA PRO A 583 21.94 -7.65 28.61
C PRO A 583 22.71 -6.69 27.70
N ASP A 584 23.40 -7.21 26.70
CA ASP A 584 24.21 -6.43 25.76
C ASP A 584 23.41 -5.50 24.84
N TYR A 585 22.11 -5.78 24.65
CA TYR A 585 21.22 -5.00 23.79
C TYR A 585 20.40 -3.97 24.56
N ARG A 586 20.54 -3.88 25.89
CA ARG A 586 19.80 -2.92 26.73
C ARG A 586 20.36 -1.49 26.71
N HIS A 587 21.48 -1.25 26.02
CA HIS A 587 22.12 0.06 25.93
C HIS A 587 22.22 0.52 24.48
N GLY A 588 22.10 1.83 24.26
CA GLY A 588 22.25 2.50 22.98
C GLY A 588 20.99 3.23 22.51
N PRO A 589 21.05 3.95 21.37
CA PRO A 589 19.95 4.76 20.89
C PRO A 589 18.80 3.92 20.30
N GLY A 590 17.57 4.29 20.62
CA GLY A 590 16.36 3.63 20.09
C GLY A 590 16.17 2.21 20.61
N VAL A 591 15.54 1.32 19.86
CA VAL A 591 15.30 -0.08 20.30
C VAL A 591 16.27 -1.12 19.71
N GLY A 592 17.29 -0.69 18.96
CA GLY A 592 18.20 -1.58 18.25
C GLY A 592 17.67 -1.97 16.86
N GLN A 593 18.48 -2.67 16.05
CA GLN A 593 18.29 -2.76 14.59
C GLN A 593 18.47 -4.16 13.97
N SER A 594 18.81 -5.19 14.76
CA SER A 594 19.37 -6.45 14.24
C SER A 594 18.77 -7.74 14.81
N THR A 595 18.84 -7.98 16.12
CA THR A 595 18.45 -9.25 16.76
C THR A 595 16.94 -9.38 16.94
N GLU A 596 16.19 -8.27 16.93
CA GLU A 596 14.71 -8.25 16.93
C GLU A 596 14.04 -8.99 18.12
N THR A 597 14.76 -9.24 19.22
CA THR A 597 14.24 -10.02 20.36
C THR A 597 13.27 -9.28 21.25
N GLY A 598 13.15 -7.95 21.11
CA GLY A 598 12.26 -7.12 21.93
C GLY A 598 10.81 -7.58 21.91
N LEU A 599 10.34 -8.09 20.77
CA LEU A 599 8.98 -8.59 20.64
C LEU A 599 8.69 -9.77 21.59
N TRP A 600 9.66 -10.68 21.76
CA TRP A 600 9.56 -11.79 22.70
C TRP A 600 9.61 -11.33 24.15
N PHE A 601 10.50 -10.40 24.48
CA PHE A 601 10.55 -9.80 25.82
C PHE A 601 9.25 -9.11 26.20
N ALA A 602 8.51 -8.54 25.23
CA ALA A 602 7.21 -7.93 25.49
C ALA A 602 6.19 -8.94 25.98
N LEU A 603 6.03 -10.04 25.24
CA LEU A 603 5.08 -11.10 25.61
C LEU A 603 5.51 -11.83 26.88
N ASP A 604 6.81 -12.06 27.07
CA ASP A 604 7.36 -12.66 28.29
C ASP A 604 7.11 -11.80 29.54
N ASP A 605 7.38 -10.48 29.47
CA ASP A 605 7.20 -9.55 30.58
C ASP A 605 5.74 -9.47 31.03
N VAL A 606 4.80 -9.25 30.09
CA VAL A 606 3.36 -9.19 30.45
C VAL A 606 2.83 -10.54 30.93
N THR A 607 3.35 -11.66 30.41
CA THR A 607 2.98 -13.01 30.86
C THR A 607 3.45 -13.25 32.29
N LYS A 608 4.72 -12.94 32.60
CA LYS A 608 5.31 -13.12 33.94
C LYS A 608 4.65 -12.24 34.98
N ARG A 609 4.30 -11.00 34.62
CA ARG A 609 3.59 -10.06 35.49
C ARG A 609 2.10 -10.36 35.64
N LYS A 610 1.56 -11.33 34.89
CA LYS A 610 0.12 -11.65 34.84
C LYS A 610 -0.74 -10.43 34.47
N GLU A 611 -0.21 -9.57 33.60
CA GLU A 611 -0.94 -8.40 33.13
C GLU A 611 -2.00 -8.82 32.10
N ARG A 612 -3.28 -8.63 32.46
CA ARG A 612 -4.39 -9.08 31.64
C ARG A 612 -4.68 -8.10 30.50
N PHE A 613 -4.53 -8.60 29.27
CA PHE A 613 -4.94 -7.93 28.02
C PHE A 613 -5.99 -8.78 27.31
N ASP A 614 -7.05 -8.12 26.81
CA ASP A 614 -8.10 -8.75 26.03
C ASP A 614 -7.70 -8.90 24.56
N ARG A 615 -6.79 -8.02 24.10
CA ARG A 615 -6.24 -8.07 22.75
C ARG A 615 -4.77 -7.68 22.68
N ILE A 616 -4.06 -8.28 21.73
CA ILE A 616 -2.69 -7.95 21.34
C ILE A 616 -2.69 -7.52 19.87
N VAL A 617 -2.15 -6.33 19.58
CA VAL A 617 -2.03 -5.79 18.22
C VAL A 617 -0.55 -5.67 17.86
N PHE A 618 -0.13 -6.43 16.85
CA PHE A 618 1.21 -6.39 16.28
C PHE A 618 1.22 -5.46 15.06
N LEU A 619 2.08 -4.44 15.09
CA LEU A 619 2.28 -3.48 14.01
C LEU A 619 3.73 -3.62 13.49
N SER A 620 3.93 -4.46 12.48
CA SER A 620 5.27 -4.84 12.00
C SER A 620 5.28 -5.20 10.51
N ASP A 621 6.46 -5.29 9.90
CA ASP A 621 6.62 -5.97 8.62
C ASP A 621 6.59 -7.51 8.74
N LEU A 622 6.52 -8.03 9.97
CA LEU A 622 6.43 -9.44 10.34
C LEU A 622 7.63 -10.30 9.90
N CYS A 623 8.78 -9.66 9.65
CA CYS A 623 10.03 -10.33 9.31
C CYS A 623 10.90 -10.66 10.54
N CYS A 624 10.29 -10.79 11.72
CA CYS A 624 10.95 -11.36 12.88
C CYS A 624 11.00 -12.89 12.78
N TYR A 625 11.97 -13.54 13.41
CA TYR A 625 12.17 -14.97 13.18
C TYR A 625 12.81 -15.72 14.34
N THR A 626 12.57 -17.03 14.37
CA THR A 626 13.36 -18.01 15.10
C THR A 626 13.75 -19.15 14.16
N GLN A 627 14.99 -19.60 14.22
CA GLN A 627 15.53 -20.74 13.50
C GLN A 627 15.55 -21.96 14.42
N GLY A 628 15.17 -23.13 13.90
CA GLY A 628 15.13 -24.36 14.68
C GLY A 628 13.93 -24.47 15.62
N ASP A 629 13.70 -25.68 16.11
CA ASP A 629 12.66 -26.03 17.07
C ASP A 629 13.24 -26.90 18.20
N ASN A 630 12.46 -27.08 19.28
CA ASN A 630 12.68 -28.07 20.33
C ASN A 630 14.14 -28.28 20.78
N GLY A 631 14.77 -27.26 21.37
CA GLY A 631 16.17 -27.34 21.84
C GLY A 631 17.15 -26.53 20.99
N THR A 632 16.72 -25.96 19.86
CA THR A 632 17.61 -25.25 18.91
C THR A 632 17.10 -23.87 18.49
N ALA A 633 16.05 -23.33 19.11
CA ALA A 633 15.45 -22.05 18.72
C ALA A 633 16.45 -20.88 18.86
N THR A 634 16.86 -20.29 17.73
CA THR A 634 17.83 -19.18 17.69
C THR A 634 17.34 -17.98 16.88
N ASN A 635 17.77 -16.78 17.22
CA ASN A 635 17.56 -15.55 16.43
C ASN A 635 18.89 -14.77 16.38
N CYS A 636 19.38 -14.44 15.18
CA CYS A 636 20.68 -13.78 14.99
C CYS A 636 21.83 -14.46 15.76
N GLY A 637 21.82 -15.79 15.88
CA GLY A 637 22.81 -16.56 16.64
C GLY A 637 22.60 -16.59 18.15
N VAL A 638 21.58 -15.91 18.68
CA VAL A 638 21.21 -15.96 20.10
C VAL A 638 20.28 -17.15 20.34
N ASN A 639 20.58 -17.96 21.35
CA ASN A 639 19.67 -19.00 21.82
C ASN A 639 18.46 -18.38 22.54
N MET A 640 17.29 -18.45 21.90
CA MET A 640 16.05 -17.88 22.41
C MET A 640 15.49 -18.68 23.58
N GLU A 641 15.73 -19.99 23.62
CA GLU A 641 15.22 -20.85 24.69
C GLU A 641 15.85 -20.56 26.05
N GLN A 642 17.07 -20.00 26.06
CA GLN A 642 17.71 -19.52 27.28
C GLN A 642 16.87 -18.46 28.00
N TYR A 643 16.11 -17.65 27.26
CA TYR A 643 15.34 -16.53 27.81
C TYR A 643 13.85 -16.87 27.97
N PHE A 644 13.31 -17.64 27.02
CA PHE A 644 11.87 -17.84 26.91
C PHE A 644 11.45 -19.30 27.06
N GLY A 645 12.37 -20.26 27.19
CA GLY A 645 12.06 -21.69 27.22
C GLY A 645 11.80 -22.28 25.83
N LYS A 646 11.49 -23.59 25.78
CA LYS A 646 11.47 -24.40 24.54
C LYS A 646 10.59 -23.84 23.42
N GLY A 647 11.08 -23.94 22.19
CA GLY A 647 10.29 -23.67 20.98
C GLY A 647 9.79 -22.23 20.84
N ALA A 648 10.55 -21.25 21.39
CA ALA A 648 10.23 -19.83 21.52
C ALA A 648 9.91 -19.09 20.20
N THR A 649 8.93 -19.56 19.43
CA THR A 649 8.34 -18.91 18.25
C THR A 649 7.32 -17.87 18.69
N MET A 650 6.96 -16.94 17.80
CA MET A 650 5.95 -15.93 18.14
C MET A 650 4.59 -16.54 18.49
N GLN A 651 4.17 -17.58 17.76
CA GLN A 651 2.96 -18.34 18.07
C GLN A 651 3.00 -18.91 19.50
N VAL A 652 4.10 -19.56 19.88
CA VAL A 652 4.26 -20.13 21.24
C VAL A 652 4.21 -19.06 22.32
N MET A 653 4.77 -17.87 22.07
CA MET A 653 4.69 -16.76 23.02
C MET A 653 3.26 -16.27 23.22
N VAL A 654 2.47 -16.18 22.15
CA VAL A 654 1.03 -15.83 22.22
C VAL A 654 0.23 -16.92 22.95
N ASP A 655 0.49 -18.19 22.63
CA ASP A 655 -0.21 -19.32 23.26
C ASP A 655 0.07 -19.38 24.77
N ARG A 656 1.33 -19.16 25.18
CA ARG A 656 1.69 -19.06 26.61
C ARG A 656 0.96 -17.93 27.32
N PHE A 657 0.87 -16.75 26.70
CA PHE A 657 0.10 -15.64 27.28
C PHE A 657 -1.37 -16.04 27.48
N ARG A 658 -1.98 -16.68 26.47
CA ARG A 658 -3.37 -17.15 26.55
C ARG A 658 -3.55 -18.19 27.66
N GLU A 659 -2.70 -19.20 27.71
CA GLU A 659 -2.75 -20.26 28.72
C GLU A 659 -2.58 -19.72 30.15
N GLN A 660 -1.67 -18.78 30.33
CA GLN A 660 -1.22 -18.36 31.65
C GLN A 660 -1.89 -17.10 32.20
N VAL A 661 -2.55 -16.32 31.35
CA VAL A 661 -3.09 -14.99 31.70
C VAL A 661 -4.51 -14.80 31.20
N ASN A 662 -4.77 -14.98 29.90
CA ASN A 662 -6.09 -14.74 29.35
C ASN A 662 -6.44 -15.68 28.17
N PRO A 663 -7.15 -16.79 28.42
CA PRO A 663 -7.48 -17.78 27.40
C PRO A 663 -8.25 -17.19 26.22
N THR A 664 -9.04 -16.14 26.44
CA THR A 664 -9.87 -15.51 25.40
C THR A 664 -9.16 -14.37 24.65
N CYS A 665 -7.86 -14.14 24.91
CA CYS A 665 -7.11 -13.07 24.27
C CYS A 665 -7.01 -13.24 22.75
N ARG A 666 -7.35 -12.19 22.01
CA ARG A 666 -7.26 -12.16 20.54
C ARG A 666 -5.98 -11.48 20.08
N ALA A 667 -5.38 -12.00 19.02
CA ALA A 667 -4.17 -11.45 18.43
C ALA A 667 -4.48 -10.88 17.04
N TYR A 668 -4.03 -9.65 16.77
CA TYR A 668 -4.22 -8.97 15.50
C TYR A 668 -2.84 -8.71 14.88
N SER A 669 -2.51 -9.46 13.84
CA SER A 669 -1.23 -9.33 13.13
C SER A 669 -1.42 -8.40 11.93
N VAL A 670 -1.03 -7.13 12.10
CA VAL A 670 -1.17 -6.11 11.05
C VAL A 670 0.12 -5.99 10.27
N ASN A 671 0.12 -6.56 9.07
CA ASN A 671 1.25 -6.51 8.16
C ASN A 671 1.38 -5.13 7.51
N LEU A 672 2.47 -4.43 7.85
CA LEU A 672 2.75 -3.07 7.37
C LEU A 672 3.59 -3.05 6.08
N ALA A 673 4.14 -4.18 5.64
CA ALA A 673 5.01 -4.30 4.47
C ALA A 673 4.44 -5.23 3.37
N GLY A 674 3.42 -6.04 3.66
CA GLY A 674 2.73 -6.89 2.71
C GLY A 674 3.49 -8.15 2.29
N TYR A 675 4.39 -8.68 3.13
CA TYR A 675 5.01 -9.99 2.88
C TYR A 675 3.97 -11.13 2.98
N GLY A 676 4.18 -12.22 2.22
CA GLY A 676 3.16 -13.28 2.03
C GLY A 676 3.12 -14.37 3.10
N GLN A 677 3.97 -14.31 4.13
CA GLN A 677 4.03 -15.27 5.23
C GLN A 677 3.62 -14.63 6.55
N SER A 678 3.18 -15.44 7.51
CA SER A 678 2.70 -14.97 8.81
C SER A 678 3.51 -15.60 9.96
N GLN A 679 3.72 -14.84 11.03
CA GLN A 679 4.31 -15.34 12.27
C GLN A 679 3.30 -16.03 13.19
N LEU A 680 2.01 -15.76 12.97
CA LEU A 680 0.90 -16.43 13.66
C LEU A 680 0.24 -17.44 12.72
N ARG A 681 -0.23 -18.54 13.31
CA ARG A 681 -0.87 -19.64 12.60
C ARG A 681 -2.15 -19.14 11.89
N PRO A 682 -2.27 -19.28 10.56
CA PRO A 682 -3.46 -18.81 9.83
C PRO A 682 -4.77 -19.51 10.22
N GLY A 683 -4.69 -20.76 10.69
CA GLY A 683 -5.84 -21.53 11.18
C GLY A 683 -6.26 -21.23 12.62
N ASP A 684 -5.52 -20.38 13.35
CA ASP A 684 -5.89 -19.99 14.71
C ASP A 684 -7.06 -19.01 14.69
N THR A 685 -8.19 -19.47 15.23
CA THR A 685 -9.47 -18.78 15.26
C THR A 685 -9.47 -17.48 16.08
N ARG A 686 -8.45 -17.27 16.92
CA ARG A 686 -8.27 -16.06 17.74
C ARG A 686 -7.09 -15.20 17.26
N SER A 687 -6.47 -15.56 16.13
CA SER A 687 -5.41 -14.78 15.49
C SER A 687 -5.87 -14.28 14.12
N HIS A 688 -6.04 -12.97 14.01
CA HIS A 688 -6.54 -12.34 12.79
C HIS A 688 -5.39 -11.73 12.01
N LEU A 689 -5.23 -12.20 10.77
CA LEU A 689 -4.23 -11.69 9.82
C LEU A 689 -4.82 -10.50 9.05
N MET A 690 -4.18 -9.35 9.17
CA MET A 690 -4.65 -8.08 8.61
C MET A 690 -3.48 -7.33 7.96
N SER A 691 -3.76 -6.24 7.25
CA SER A 691 -2.69 -5.44 6.63
C SER A 691 -3.04 -3.97 6.44
N GLY A 692 -2.00 -3.15 6.36
CA GLY A 692 -2.06 -1.77 5.90
C GLY A 692 -2.01 -0.69 6.98
N TRP A 693 -2.21 0.54 6.52
CA TRP A 693 -1.89 1.75 7.29
C TRP A 693 -3.13 2.57 7.69
N SER A 694 -4.32 2.01 7.48
CA SER A 694 -5.59 2.69 7.73
C SER A 694 -5.94 2.64 9.22
N ASP A 695 -6.40 3.75 9.77
CA ASP A 695 -7.06 3.84 11.07
C ASP A 695 -8.30 2.95 11.18
N LYS A 696 -8.90 2.60 10.03
CA LYS A 696 -10.08 1.73 9.94
C LYS A 696 -9.82 0.28 10.32
N ILE A 697 -8.58 -0.10 10.60
CA ILE A 697 -8.30 -1.35 11.31
C ILE A 697 -8.98 -1.39 12.69
N VAL A 698 -9.15 -0.24 13.37
CA VAL A 698 -9.86 -0.19 14.67
C VAL A 698 -11.33 -0.59 14.50
N ASP A 699 -11.99 -0.04 13.48
CA ASP A 699 -13.38 -0.36 13.16
C ASP A 699 -13.55 -1.82 12.69
N LEU A 700 -12.53 -2.39 12.04
CA LEU A 700 -12.51 -3.80 11.65
C LEU A 700 -12.27 -4.73 12.85
N ILE A 701 -11.39 -4.36 13.79
CA ILE A 701 -11.19 -5.10 15.05
C ILE A 701 -12.50 -5.18 15.83
N ARG A 702 -13.23 -4.06 15.97
CA ARG A 702 -14.55 -4.03 16.62
C ARG A 702 -15.50 -5.06 16.00
N ASP A 703 -15.60 -5.11 14.68
CA ASP A 703 -16.53 -6.02 13.98
C ASP A 703 -16.10 -7.49 14.07
N LEU A 704 -14.79 -7.76 14.10
CA LEU A 704 -14.28 -9.11 14.38
C LEU A 704 -14.64 -9.56 15.80
N GLU A 705 -14.84 -8.62 16.71
CA GLU A 705 -15.20 -8.88 18.10
C GLU A 705 -16.69 -8.90 18.41
N SER A 706 -17.53 -8.34 17.53
CA SER A 706 -18.97 -8.27 17.73
C SER A 706 -19.73 -9.58 17.52
N GLY A 707 -19.05 -10.71 17.34
CA GLY A 707 -19.68 -12.02 17.18
C GLY A 707 -20.60 -12.34 18.36
N GLU A 708 -21.86 -12.68 18.09
CA GLU A 708 -22.86 -12.95 19.14
C GLU A 708 -22.43 -14.15 20.01
N PRO A 709 -22.63 -14.08 21.34
CA PRO A 709 -22.54 -15.26 22.18
C PRO A 709 -23.71 -16.20 21.84
N VAL A 710 -23.41 -17.33 21.20
CA VAL A 710 -24.42 -18.36 20.92
C VAL A 710 -24.69 -19.12 22.21
N TYR A 711 -25.74 -18.77 22.95
CA TYR A 711 -26.15 -19.52 24.13
C TYR A 711 -26.48 -20.98 23.76
N SER A 712 -25.73 -21.94 24.31
CA SER A 712 -26.14 -23.35 24.30
C SER A 712 -26.89 -23.66 25.59
N VAL A 713 -28.14 -24.12 25.47
CA VAL A 713 -28.92 -24.63 26.59
C VAL A 713 -28.60 -26.12 26.72
N GLY A 714 -27.65 -26.45 27.59
CA GLY A 714 -27.40 -27.81 28.06
C GLY A 714 -27.35 -27.82 29.59
N ASP A 715 -28.19 -28.65 30.21
CA ASP A 715 -28.19 -29.03 31.63
C ASP A 715 -28.39 -27.92 32.69
N GLY A 716 -29.13 -26.84 32.36
CA GLY A 716 -29.64 -25.91 33.39
C GLY A 716 -28.59 -25.00 34.04
N VAL A 717 -27.37 -24.95 33.50
CA VAL A 717 -26.33 -23.97 33.85
C VAL A 717 -26.06 -23.11 32.61
N PRO A 718 -26.21 -21.78 32.66
CA PRO A 718 -25.80 -20.93 31.56
C PRO A 718 -24.27 -20.93 31.46
N THR A 719 -23.72 -21.78 30.60
CA THR A 719 -22.34 -21.64 30.13
C THR A 719 -22.32 -20.54 29.07
N ILE A 720 -21.50 -19.51 29.29
CA ILE A 720 -21.19 -18.53 28.25
C ILE A 720 -20.44 -19.30 27.17
N ALA A 721 -21.09 -19.59 26.05
CA ALA A 721 -20.39 -20.15 24.91
C ALA A 721 -19.36 -19.14 24.42
N GLU A 722 -18.15 -19.60 24.14
CA GLU A 722 -17.15 -18.75 23.49
C GLU A 722 -17.74 -18.23 22.16
N PRO A 723 -17.64 -16.92 21.89
CA PRO A 723 -18.16 -16.37 20.63
C PRO A 723 -17.45 -17.06 19.46
N LEU A 724 -18.24 -17.43 18.44
CA LEU A 724 -17.71 -18.08 17.25
C LEU A 724 -16.66 -17.16 16.60
N PRO A 725 -15.54 -17.73 16.12
CA PRO A 725 -14.51 -16.93 15.49
C PRO A 725 -15.01 -16.34 14.18
N VAL A 726 -14.99 -15.02 14.10
CA VAL A 726 -15.36 -14.28 12.89
C VAL A 726 -14.12 -14.13 12.01
N LEU A 727 -14.15 -14.73 10.82
CA LEU A 727 -13.08 -14.55 9.84
C LEU A 727 -13.16 -13.17 9.21
N VAL A 728 -12.00 -12.59 8.85
CA VAL A 728 -11.92 -11.29 8.18
C VAL A 728 -12.81 -11.25 6.93
N ILE A 729 -12.78 -12.31 6.12
CA ILE A 729 -13.59 -12.36 4.89
C ILE A 729 -15.09 -12.31 5.15
N GLU A 730 -15.61 -12.85 6.26
CA GLU A 730 -17.05 -12.78 6.54
C GLU A 730 -17.49 -11.35 6.85
N VAL A 731 -16.71 -10.63 7.67
CA VAL A 731 -16.94 -9.18 7.91
C VAL A 731 -16.90 -8.40 6.59
N LEU A 732 -15.96 -8.74 5.71
CA LEU A 732 -15.86 -8.06 4.42
C LEU A 732 -17.03 -8.41 3.48
N ARG A 733 -17.52 -9.65 3.49
CA ARG A 733 -18.70 -10.05 2.70
C ARG A 733 -19.93 -9.28 3.15
N ASP A 734 -20.17 -9.19 4.46
CA ASP A 734 -21.30 -8.44 5.01
C ASP A 734 -21.28 -6.97 4.62
N ARG A 735 -20.09 -6.37 4.57
CA ARG A 735 -19.91 -4.95 4.22
C ARG A 735 -19.93 -4.67 2.71
N TYR A 736 -19.37 -5.57 1.90
CA TYR A 736 -18.99 -5.24 0.52
C TYR A 736 -19.54 -6.18 -0.56
N ARG A 737 -20.15 -7.32 -0.20
CA ARG A 737 -20.83 -8.16 -1.20
C ARG A 737 -22.01 -7.38 -1.78
N ARG A 738 -22.13 -7.40 -3.11
CA ARG A 738 -23.16 -6.64 -3.84
C ARG A 738 -24.29 -7.50 -4.32
#